data_AF-Q0ULH9-F1
#
_entry.id   AF-Q0ULH9-F1
#
_cell.length_a   1.000
_cell.length_b   1.000
_cell.length_c   1.000
_cell.angle_alpha   90.00
_cell.angle_beta   90.00
_cell.angle_gamma   90.00
#
_symmetry.space_group_name_H-M   'P 1'
#
loop_
_entity.id
_entity.type
_entity.pdbx_description
1 polymer ?
#
loop_
_entity_poly.entity_id
_entity_poly.type
_entity_poly.pdbx_seq_one_letter_code
_entity_poly.pdbx_strand_id
1 'polypeptide(L)'
;MKIAPPHLCNGLDLFRNPPFVLGRIRFALRVDSPPLTEDEEAAYTSRPQIRRPPTQHQFSAFLGEDHKNNHEGGVQALRPSRFQRLKAKLKKTLRRAKDFAIFKSVPSLRPTYWSDKIPVAAVTAVCIVLCVGIVIAYNDTSLLKILSGFSGDAAAVAASPYVIAMKDIGITGLPHLTNAPPCTSIFSASNAYTYYGTRSRHALSLDGHASKALRKCTKSGIPIYCLIGTCIFLFLGFLNVSSSSAKPYSTWVALIFLTCVVTCYGYPVFLQGHWAIDTFFTFYLLVLLAPFLFFGWKLLKRTKSVNPLEADLVWQKPVIDAYEEAFDEPLSDFGKRLAICSYQVGDSLDSLDTPSMIVDLDLMEANIKKLMERLLPTGVNIRPHLKTTKSALLAQRLVDAGAKGGCVAKLSEAEVMCAKGFDDLLITCEIIGAPKVKRLAELFKKHKSIRIVVDSEVGARAINDELKKSGVDGRIAVLIDLDVGLHRTGIQPGEPALKLAACIAQLDHMALIGVQGYEGHLQHVHSFEERKAKCLESMQILTSTANALREAGHQIDVVTTGGTGTAEFCISVPGVNEVQPGSFIFMDTDYRAAIGTTYSNSLTILSTVLSTQGPRIITIDAGLKSLTTDSGLAECKTPGYKYGVLGDEHGSLEWEDGSDARPLKVGDRVEMVPSHIDPTINLHDTYFAYRKGVIEEIWAVDSRGKVQ
;
A
#
# COMPACT_ATOMS: atom_id res chain seq x y z
N MET A 1 71.41 -14.08 13.14
CA MET A 1 71.38 -14.98 14.31
C MET A 1 70.44 -16.13 13.98
N LYS A 2 71.00 -17.35 13.80
CA LYS A 2 70.42 -18.72 13.82
C LYS A 2 69.07 -19.01 13.11
N ILE A 3 69.07 -19.72 11.96
CA ILE A 3 68.95 -21.20 11.72
C ILE A 3 67.48 -21.70 11.59
N ALA A 4 67.15 -22.15 10.37
CA ALA A 4 66.38 -23.32 9.85
C ALA A 4 65.28 -24.11 10.66
N PRO A 5 64.40 -24.88 9.96
CA PRO A 5 63.04 -25.37 10.32
C PRO A 5 63.03 -26.88 10.73
N PRO A 6 62.02 -27.77 10.48
CA PRO A 6 60.52 -27.80 10.51
C PRO A 6 59.97 -28.93 11.45
N HIS A 7 58.66 -29.06 11.70
CA HIS A 7 58.05 -30.37 12.04
C HIS A 7 56.55 -30.48 11.69
N LEU A 8 56.24 -31.43 10.79
CA LEU A 8 54.99 -32.17 10.72
C LEU A 8 54.85 -33.08 11.96
N CYS A 9 53.63 -33.26 12.49
CA CYS A 9 52.98 -34.58 12.64
C CYS A 9 51.57 -34.51 13.25
N ASN A 10 50.62 -35.07 12.50
CA ASN A 10 49.56 -36.03 12.88
C ASN A 10 48.55 -35.72 14.00
N GLY A 11 47.27 -35.74 13.59
CA GLY A 11 46.09 -35.90 14.44
C GLY A 11 44.87 -36.34 13.63
N LEU A 12 45.02 -37.37 12.78
CA LEU A 12 43.91 -38.19 12.31
C LEU A 12 43.45 -39.03 13.50
N ASP A 13 42.34 -38.66 14.14
CA ASP A 13 41.45 -39.57 14.90
C ASP A 13 40.36 -38.73 15.58
N LEU A 14 39.19 -38.59 14.93
CA LEU A 14 37.91 -38.23 15.57
C LEU A 14 36.74 -38.34 14.55
N PHE A 15 36.68 -39.43 13.78
CA PHE A 15 35.48 -39.83 13.04
C PHE A 15 35.30 -41.35 13.16
N ARG A 16 34.84 -41.82 14.32
CA ARG A 16 34.34 -43.19 14.53
C ARG A 16 33.20 -43.20 15.57
N ASN A 17 31.96 -42.90 15.13
CA ASN A 17 30.63 -43.28 15.71
C ASN A 17 30.33 -42.97 17.20
N PRO A 18 29.10 -43.13 17.76
CA PRO A 18 27.68 -42.97 17.32
C PRO A 18 26.93 -42.01 18.34
N PRO A 19 25.58 -41.96 18.59
CA PRO A 19 24.46 -42.74 18.07
C PRO A 19 23.17 -41.98 17.65
N PHE A 20 22.36 -42.72 16.90
CA PHE A 20 20.93 -42.54 16.68
C PHE A 20 20.14 -42.60 18.00
N VAL A 21 19.15 -41.71 18.17
CA VAL A 21 17.89 -42.00 18.87
C VAL A 21 16.73 -41.41 18.07
N LEU A 22 15.82 -42.28 17.65
CA LEU A 22 14.55 -42.02 17.00
C LEU A 22 13.53 -41.42 17.98
N GLY A 23 12.97 -40.25 17.66
CA GLY A 23 11.74 -39.71 18.25
C GLY A 23 10.70 -39.45 17.16
N ARG A 24 9.58 -40.16 17.21
CA ARG A 24 8.46 -40.09 16.25
C ARG A 24 7.75 -38.73 16.35
N ILE A 25 7.58 -38.02 15.24
CA ILE A 25 6.54 -36.97 15.09
C ILE A 25 5.56 -37.46 14.01
N ARG A 26 4.32 -37.71 14.42
CA ARG A 26 3.19 -38.03 13.54
C ARG A 26 2.67 -36.73 12.92
N PHE A 27 2.64 -36.65 11.59
CA PHE A 27 1.77 -35.71 10.88
C PHE A 27 0.35 -36.29 10.87
N ALA A 28 -0.58 -35.61 11.53
CA ALA A 28 -2.02 -35.83 11.37
C ALA A 28 -2.54 -34.77 10.37
N LEU A 29 -2.82 -35.20 9.14
CA LEU A 29 -3.66 -34.45 8.20
C LEU A 29 -5.07 -35.01 8.32
N ARG A 30 -5.93 -34.28 9.03
CA ARG A 30 -7.38 -34.42 8.96
C ARG A 30 -7.98 -33.03 9.15
N VAL A 31 -8.37 -32.40 8.05
CA VAL A 31 -9.29 -31.28 8.06
C VAL A 31 -10.52 -31.81 7.34
N ASP A 32 -11.53 -32.18 8.11
CA ASP A 32 -12.87 -32.45 7.61
C ASP A 32 -13.50 -31.07 7.33
N SER A 33 -13.83 -30.79 6.07
CA SER A 33 -14.64 -29.63 5.70
C SER A 33 -16.11 -29.89 6.10
N PRO A 34 -16.82 -28.92 6.70
CA PRO A 34 -18.27 -29.05 6.85
C PRO A 34 -18.96 -29.01 5.48
N PRO A 35 -20.11 -29.68 5.31
CA PRO A 35 -20.87 -29.61 4.06
C PRO A 35 -21.46 -28.21 3.87
N LEU A 36 -21.46 -27.75 2.61
CA LEU A 36 -22.09 -26.51 2.17
C LEU A 36 -23.60 -26.55 2.46
N THR A 37 -24.17 -25.37 2.73
CA THR A 37 -25.62 -25.23 2.95
C THR A 37 -26.37 -25.17 1.61
N GLU A 38 -27.63 -25.63 1.56
CA GLU A 38 -28.44 -25.69 0.32
C GLU A 38 -28.58 -24.33 -0.41
N ASP A 39 -28.40 -23.21 0.31
CA ASP A 39 -28.42 -21.87 -0.26
C ASP A 39 -27.16 -21.50 -1.07
N GLU A 40 -26.01 -22.12 -0.77
CA GLU A 40 -24.74 -21.90 -1.48
C GLU A 40 -24.70 -22.63 -2.84
N GLU A 41 -25.49 -23.70 -2.99
CA GLU A 41 -25.60 -24.45 -4.24
C GLU A 41 -26.56 -23.76 -5.24
N ALA A 42 -27.55 -23.01 -4.73
CA ALA A 42 -28.50 -22.25 -5.55
C ALA A 42 -27.85 -21.04 -6.25
N ALA A 43 -26.84 -20.41 -5.64
CA ALA A 43 -26.14 -19.25 -6.22
C ALA A 43 -25.25 -19.60 -7.43
N TYR A 44 -24.91 -20.89 -7.62
CA TYR A 44 -24.02 -21.34 -8.69
C TYR A 44 -24.74 -21.68 -10.00
N THR A 45 -26.07 -21.73 -10.03
CA THR A 45 -26.84 -22.26 -11.17
C THR A 45 -27.52 -21.20 -12.05
N SER A 46 -27.49 -19.90 -11.69
CA SER A 46 -28.20 -18.87 -12.46
C SER A 46 -27.28 -17.81 -13.09
N ARG A 47 -26.59 -18.15 -14.19
CA ARG A 47 -26.19 -17.20 -15.27
C ARG A 47 -25.75 -17.95 -16.55
N PRO A 48 -25.99 -17.39 -17.76
CA PRO A 48 -26.12 -18.14 -19.01
C PRO A 48 -24.81 -18.59 -19.65
N GLN A 49 -24.90 -19.74 -20.34
CA GLN A 49 -23.79 -20.49 -20.96
C GLN A 49 -23.12 -19.79 -22.15
N ILE A 50 -21.78 -19.78 -22.18
CA ILE A 50 -20.98 -19.77 -23.41
C ILE A 50 -19.88 -20.85 -23.34
N ARG A 51 -20.09 -21.91 -24.13
CA ARG A 51 -19.23 -23.04 -24.60
C ARG A 51 -18.02 -23.50 -23.74
N ARG A 52 -18.16 -24.69 -23.13
CA ARG A 52 -17.07 -25.55 -22.62
C ARG A 52 -16.62 -26.61 -23.66
N PRO A 53 -15.34 -27.03 -23.69
CA PRO A 53 -14.91 -28.36 -24.15
C PRO A 53 -14.97 -29.42 -23.01
N PRO A 54 -14.91 -30.73 -23.31
CA PRO A 54 -15.67 -31.74 -22.57
C PRO A 54 -15.02 -32.27 -21.28
N THR A 55 -15.85 -32.43 -20.24
CA THR A 55 -15.55 -33.12 -18.99
C THR A 55 -15.96 -34.60 -19.05
N GLN A 56 -14.97 -35.46 -18.77
CA GLN A 56 -14.98 -36.64 -17.88
C GLN A 56 -16.31 -37.35 -17.51
N HIS A 57 -17.21 -37.62 -18.47
CA HIS A 57 -18.24 -38.67 -18.32
C HIS A 57 -18.49 -39.39 -19.66
N GLN A 58 -17.48 -40.15 -20.08
CA GLN A 58 -17.62 -41.30 -20.99
C GLN A 58 -16.67 -42.38 -20.49
N PHE A 59 -16.93 -42.95 -19.31
CA PHE A 59 -16.31 -44.21 -18.85
C PHE A 59 -17.12 -44.88 -17.72
N SER A 60 -18.45 -44.70 -17.71
CA SER A 60 -19.37 -45.40 -16.80
C SER A 60 -20.38 -46.23 -17.60
N ALA A 61 -19.86 -47.15 -18.42
CA ALA A 61 -20.61 -48.24 -19.04
C ALA A 61 -19.66 -49.43 -19.23
N PHE A 62 -19.20 -50.00 -18.13
CA PHE A 62 -18.65 -51.35 -18.10
C PHE A 62 -18.99 -51.93 -16.72
N LEU A 63 -20.23 -52.43 -16.60
CA LEU A 63 -20.68 -53.52 -15.71
C LEU A 63 -20.51 -53.26 -14.19
N GLY A 64 -21.51 -53.26 -13.31
CA GLY A 64 -22.77 -53.98 -13.24
C GLY A 64 -22.96 -54.39 -11.76
N GLU A 65 -24.13 -54.05 -11.21
CA GLU A 65 -24.89 -54.65 -10.10
C GLU A 65 -24.27 -55.11 -8.75
N ASP A 66 -25.05 -54.74 -7.73
CA ASP A 66 -25.53 -55.54 -6.60
C ASP A 66 -24.93 -55.48 -5.17
N HIS A 67 -25.91 -55.39 -4.28
CA HIS A 67 -25.95 -55.23 -2.84
C HIS A 67 -25.46 -56.45 -2.02
N LYS A 68 -25.12 -56.16 -0.74
CA LYS A 68 -25.28 -56.94 0.51
C LYS A 68 -24.05 -57.59 1.20
N ASN A 69 -23.97 -57.23 2.49
CA ASN A 69 -23.65 -58.01 3.70
C ASN A 69 -22.23 -58.52 4.04
N ASN A 70 -21.88 -58.19 5.29
CA ASN A 70 -21.19 -58.99 6.32
C ASN A 70 -19.67 -59.26 6.25
N HIS A 71 -19.05 -58.86 7.36
CA HIS A 71 -18.08 -59.56 8.22
C HIS A 71 -16.78 -60.17 7.66
N GLU A 72 -15.70 -59.78 8.37
CA GLU A 72 -14.48 -60.54 8.70
C GLU A 72 -13.46 -60.93 7.60
N GLY A 73 -12.20 -60.58 7.90
CA GLY A 73 -11.03 -61.42 7.62
C GLY A 73 -10.48 -61.43 6.18
N GLY A 74 -9.33 -60.80 5.96
CA GLY A 74 -8.51 -61.12 4.78
C GLY A 74 -7.51 -60.03 4.38
N VAL A 75 -6.25 -60.24 4.72
CA VAL A 75 -5.12 -59.47 4.17
C VAL A 75 -5.02 -59.74 2.67
N GLN A 76 -5.30 -58.74 1.83
CA GLN A 76 -4.98 -58.75 0.39
C GLN A 76 -4.24 -57.47 -0.02
N ALA A 77 -3.22 -57.68 -0.85
CA ALA A 77 -2.12 -56.78 -1.15
C ALA A 77 -2.51 -55.38 -1.68
N LEU A 78 -1.97 -54.33 -1.05
CA LEU A 78 -2.08 -52.94 -1.48
C LEU A 78 -1.43 -52.72 -2.86
N ARG A 79 -2.22 -52.19 -3.80
CA ARG A 79 -1.73 -51.67 -5.09
C ARG A 79 -0.74 -50.51 -4.85
N PRO A 80 0.31 -50.37 -5.69
CA PRO A 80 1.31 -49.32 -5.51
C PRO A 80 0.70 -47.91 -5.70
N SER A 81 1.00 -47.02 -4.75
CA SER A 81 0.52 -45.63 -4.69
C SER A 81 0.91 -44.83 -5.94
N ARG A 82 0.16 -43.76 -6.24
CA ARG A 82 0.42 -42.84 -7.38
C ARG A 82 1.89 -42.39 -7.47
N PHE A 83 2.57 -42.28 -6.33
CA PHE A 83 3.99 -41.93 -6.23
C PHE A 83 4.92 -43.00 -6.83
N GLN A 84 4.63 -44.29 -6.64
CA GLN A 84 5.43 -45.37 -7.24
C GLN A 84 5.25 -45.46 -8.76
N ARG A 85 4.04 -45.15 -9.28
CA ARG A 85 3.83 -45.04 -10.73
C ARG A 85 4.54 -43.83 -11.34
N LEU A 86 4.59 -42.72 -10.60
CA LEU A 86 5.34 -41.53 -11.02
C LEU A 86 6.84 -41.81 -11.02
N LYS A 87 7.37 -42.47 -9.98
CA LYS A 87 8.77 -42.90 -9.90
C LYS A 87 9.14 -43.87 -11.01
N ALA A 88 8.25 -44.80 -11.37
CA ALA A 88 8.43 -45.72 -12.49
C ALA A 88 8.38 -45.02 -13.85
N LYS A 89 7.45 -44.05 -14.04
CA LYS A 89 7.41 -43.21 -15.26
C LYS A 89 8.69 -42.38 -15.40
N LEU A 90 9.15 -41.73 -14.33
CA LEU A 90 10.42 -40.98 -14.35
C LEU A 90 11.62 -41.86 -14.67
N LYS A 91 11.71 -43.06 -14.07
CA LYS A 91 12.78 -44.03 -14.38
C LYS A 91 12.73 -44.48 -15.85
N LYS A 92 11.54 -44.63 -16.43
CA LYS A 92 11.34 -45.02 -17.84
C LYS A 92 11.68 -43.86 -18.79
N THR A 93 11.35 -42.62 -18.43
CA THR A 93 11.73 -41.42 -19.20
C THR A 93 13.24 -41.16 -19.16
N LEU A 94 13.87 -41.34 -17.98
CA LEU A 94 15.33 -41.25 -17.82
C LEU A 94 16.09 -42.36 -18.57
N ARG A 95 15.52 -43.57 -18.66
CA ARG A 95 16.08 -44.64 -19.52
C ARG A 95 15.94 -44.31 -21.01
N ARG A 96 14.79 -43.80 -21.46
CA ARG A 96 14.61 -43.35 -22.85
C ARG A 96 15.50 -42.18 -23.25
N ALA A 97 15.85 -41.30 -22.31
CA ALA A 97 16.82 -40.23 -22.54
C ALA A 97 18.26 -40.77 -22.74
N LYS A 98 18.60 -41.91 -22.14
CA LYS A 98 19.88 -42.61 -22.39
C LYS A 98 19.95 -43.31 -23.76
N ASP A 99 18.80 -43.59 -24.38
CA ASP A 99 18.69 -44.30 -25.65
C ASP A 99 18.61 -43.37 -26.88
N PHE A 100 18.79 -42.04 -26.71
CA PHE A 100 18.94 -41.12 -27.83
C PHE A 100 20.27 -41.40 -28.56
N ALA A 101 20.18 -42.24 -29.58
CA ALA A 101 21.26 -42.85 -30.35
C ALA A 101 22.00 -41.89 -31.30
N ILE A 102 22.11 -40.60 -30.98
CA ILE A 102 22.95 -39.64 -31.72
C ILE A 102 24.36 -39.54 -31.11
N PHE A 103 24.55 -39.95 -29.85
CA PHE A 103 25.84 -39.83 -29.15
C PHE A 103 26.72 -41.09 -29.14
N LYS A 104 26.33 -42.19 -29.81
CA LYS A 104 27.06 -43.47 -29.79
C LYS A 104 27.97 -43.72 -31.00
N SER A 105 27.91 -42.89 -32.05
CA SER A 105 28.62 -43.12 -33.32
C SER A 105 29.89 -42.28 -33.50
N VAL A 106 30.33 -41.52 -32.49
CA VAL A 106 31.55 -40.70 -32.56
C VAL A 106 32.56 -41.21 -31.50
N PRO A 107 33.60 -41.96 -31.91
CA PRO A 107 34.54 -42.60 -30.98
C PRO A 107 35.41 -41.63 -30.16
N SER A 108 35.43 -40.33 -30.50
CA SER A 108 36.23 -39.31 -29.80
C SER A 108 35.57 -38.73 -28.54
N LEU A 109 34.33 -39.14 -28.21
CA LEU A 109 33.59 -38.62 -27.06
C LEU A 109 33.41 -39.69 -25.98
N ARG A 110 34.51 -40.05 -25.29
CA ARG A 110 34.56 -40.33 -23.83
C ARG A 110 35.99 -40.66 -23.36
N PRO A 111 36.39 -40.32 -22.11
CA PRO A 111 35.73 -39.48 -21.11
C PRO A 111 36.67 -38.41 -20.51
N THR A 112 36.24 -37.14 -20.50
CA THR A 112 36.85 -36.13 -19.62
C THR A 112 35.74 -35.29 -19.00
N TYR A 113 35.35 -35.66 -17.78
CA TYR A 113 34.78 -34.83 -16.70
C TYR A 113 33.49 -34.00 -16.94
N TRP A 114 33.06 -33.76 -18.18
CA TRP A 114 32.11 -32.70 -18.54
C TRP A 114 30.75 -33.20 -19.06
N SER A 115 30.61 -34.47 -19.45
CA SER A 115 29.32 -35.00 -19.95
C SER A 115 28.26 -35.17 -18.84
N ASP A 116 28.69 -35.34 -17.59
CA ASP A 116 27.77 -35.60 -16.46
C ASP A 116 27.36 -34.31 -15.72
N LYS A 117 28.16 -33.23 -15.82
CA LYS A 117 27.87 -31.99 -15.09
C LYS A 117 27.00 -30.99 -15.83
N ILE A 118 26.92 -31.03 -17.16
CA ILE A 118 26.02 -30.13 -17.92
C ILE A 118 24.55 -30.35 -17.56
N PRO A 119 24.01 -31.60 -17.56
CA PRO A 119 22.64 -31.82 -17.11
C PRO A 119 22.48 -31.55 -15.61
N VAL A 120 23.49 -31.80 -14.77
CA VAL A 120 23.43 -31.48 -13.33
C VAL A 120 23.43 -29.98 -13.07
N ALA A 121 24.24 -29.19 -13.78
CA ALA A 121 24.28 -27.73 -13.67
C ALA A 121 23.00 -27.11 -14.24
N ALA A 122 22.48 -27.62 -15.36
CA ALA A 122 21.19 -27.20 -15.92
C ALA A 122 20.03 -27.54 -14.99
N VAL A 123 19.99 -28.75 -14.42
CA VAL A 123 18.99 -29.16 -13.43
C VAL A 123 19.12 -28.36 -12.14
N THR A 124 20.35 -28.09 -11.67
CA THR A 124 20.59 -27.28 -10.48
C THR A 124 20.14 -25.83 -10.70
N ALA A 125 20.43 -25.24 -11.86
CA ALA A 125 19.95 -23.90 -12.22
C ALA A 125 18.42 -23.85 -12.30
N VAL A 126 17.77 -24.85 -12.92
CA VAL A 126 16.31 -24.95 -12.97
C VAL A 126 15.70 -25.15 -11.58
N CYS A 127 16.31 -25.98 -10.71
CA CYS A 127 15.88 -26.17 -9.34
C CYS A 127 16.06 -24.89 -8.50
N ILE A 128 17.16 -24.14 -8.65
CA ILE A 128 17.37 -22.86 -7.96
C ILE A 128 16.31 -21.84 -8.38
N VAL A 129 15.99 -21.75 -9.68
CA VAL A 129 14.94 -20.86 -10.20
C VAL A 129 13.55 -21.24 -9.66
N LEU A 130 13.25 -22.54 -9.55
CA LEU A 130 11.99 -23.03 -8.97
C LEU A 130 11.91 -22.82 -7.44
N CYS A 131 13.03 -22.93 -6.73
CA CYS A 131 13.08 -22.74 -5.27
C CYS A 131 12.95 -21.26 -4.86
N VAL A 132 13.36 -20.31 -5.71
CA VAL A 132 13.24 -18.87 -5.44
C VAL A 132 11.78 -18.43 -5.22
N GLY A 133 10.83 -18.96 -6.00
CA GLY A 133 9.41 -18.62 -5.85
C GLY A 133 8.71 -19.26 -4.64
N ILE A 134 9.38 -20.17 -3.91
CA ILE A 134 8.82 -20.85 -2.74
C ILE A 134 9.19 -20.13 -1.43
N VAL A 135 10.27 -19.35 -1.45
CA VAL A 135 10.91 -18.79 -0.24
C VAL A 135 10.32 -17.44 0.14
N ILE A 136 9.84 -16.65 -0.83
CA ILE A 136 9.27 -15.33 -0.62
C ILE A 136 8.05 -15.13 -1.51
N ALA A 137 6.98 -14.57 -0.93
CA ALA A 137 5.81 -14.15 -1.67
C ALA A 137 6.15 -12.99 -2.61
N TYR A 138 5.59 -13.00 -3.82
CA TYR A 138 5.93 -12.00 -4.85
C TYR A 138 5.54 -10.56 -4.45
N ASN A 139 4.64 -10.41 -3.46
CA ASN A 139 4.15 -9.15 -2.92
C ASN A 139 4.91 -8.69 -1.65
N ASP A 140 5.99 -9.37 -1.26
CA ASP A 140 6.81 -8.94 -0.13
C ASP A 140 7.26 -7.48 -0.30
N THR A 141 7.04 -6.67 0.74
CA THR A 141 7.26 -5.22 0.66
C THR A 141 8.74 -4.88 0.45
N SER A 142 9.67 -5.71 0.92
CA SER A 142 11.11 -5.52 0.70
C SER A 142 11.47 -5.84 -0.75
N LEU A 143 10.93 -6.93 -1.30
CA LEU A 143 11.10 -7.32 -2.70
C LEU A 143 10.50 -6.27 -3.66
N LEU A 144 9.29 -5.76 -3.37
CA LEU A 144 8.63 -4.71 -4.15
C LEU A 144 9.36 -3.36 -4.08
N LYS A 145 9.91 -2.98 -2.92
CA LYS A 145 10.74 -1.76 -2.77
C LYS A 145 12.03 -1.84 -3.60
N ILE A 146 12.61 -3.03 -3.70
CA ILE A 146 13.80 -3.27 -4.53
C ILE A 146 13.42 -3.24 -6.03
N LEU A 147 12.31 -3.89 -6.41
CA LEU A 147 11.81 -3.90 -7.80
C LEU A 147 11.37 -2.52 -8.30
N SER A 148 10.81 -1.68 -7.43
CA SER A 148 10.42 -0.30 -7.74
C SER A 148 11.58 0.70 -7.77
N GLY A 149 12.81 0.25 -7.47
CA GLY A 149 14.03 1.05 -7.62
C GLY A 149 14.27 2.08 -6.51
N PHE A 150 13.63 1.94 -5.33
CA PHE A 150 13.77 2.87 -4.21
C PHE A 150 14.98 2.58 -3.30
N SER A 151 15.63 1.42 -3.43
CA SER A 151 16.88 1.13 -2.75
C SER A 151 18.06 1.26 -3.72
N GLY A 152 19.00 2.17 -3.43
CA GLY A 152 20.20 2.38 -4.25
C GLY A 152 21.04 1.13 -4.48
N ASP A 153 21.91 1.19 -5.51
CA ASP A 153 22.60 0.09 -6.23
C ASP A 153 23.48 -0.91 -5.45
N ALA A 154 23.38 -1.00 -4.12
CA ALA A 154 23.91 -2.12 -3.36
C ALA A 154 23.11 -3.44 -3.53
N ALA A 155 22.12 -3.43 -4.43
CA ALA A 155 20.97 -4.34 -4.40
C ALA A 155 21.19 -5.75 -4.98
N ALA A 156 22.21 -6.04 -5.78
CA ALA A 156 22.26 -7.36 -6.46
C ALA A 156 22.37 -8.57 -5.49
N VAL A 157 23.04 -8.40 -4.35
CA VAL A 157 23.23 -9.48 -3.36
C VAL A 157 22.27 -9.35 -2.18
N ALA A 158 21.94 -8.11 -1.77
CA ALA A 158 20.97 -7.83 -0.71
C ALA A 158 19.51 -8.08 -1.13
N ALA A 159 19.22 -8.12 -2.43
CA ALA A 159 17.92 -8.48 -3.00
C ALA A 159 17.69 -9.98 -3.17
N SER A 160 18.64 -10.82 -2.73
CA SER A 160 18.47 -12.26 -2.80
C SER A 160 17.23 -12.67 -1.99
N PRO A 161 16.28 -13.41 -2.56
CA PRO A 161 15.10 -13.89 -1.85
C PRO A 161 15.45 -14.70 -0.59
N TYR A 162 16.61 -15.36 -0.58
CA TYR A 162 17.13 -16.06 0.60
C TYR A 162 17.57 -15.10 1.71
N VAL A 163 18.17 -13.96 1.36
CA VAL A 163 18.65 -12.95 2.31
C VAL A 163 17.48 -12.21 2.95
N ILE A 164 16.48 -11.87 2.14
CA ILE A 164 15.25 -11.23 2.60
C ILE A 164 14.52 -12.20 3.55
N ALA A 165 14.35 -13.47 3.18
CA ALA A 165 13.69 -14.45 4.04
C ALA A 165 14.43 -14.68 5.38
N MET A 166 15.77 -14.73 5.35
CA MET A 166 16.57 -14.83 6.59
C MET A 166 16.40 -13.60 7.49
N LYS A 167 16.18 -12.42 6.91
CA LYS A 167 15.94 -11.17 7.64
C LYS A 167 14.53 -11.14 8.23
N ASP A 168 13.53 -11.58 7.48
CA ASP A 168 12.14 -11.63 7.92
C ASP A 168 11.93 -12.65 9.05
N ILE A 169 12.70 -13.74 9.04
CA ILE A 169 12.72 -14.74 10.13
C ILE A 169 13.50 -14.22 11.37
N GLY A 170 14.14 -13.04 11.29
CA GLY A 170 14.82 -12.40 12.42
C GLY A 170 16.21 -12.95 12.76
N ILE A 171 16.85 -13.71 11.85
CA ILE A 171 18.18 -14.31 12.11
C ILE A 171 19.28 -13.28 11.84
N THR A 172 19.80 -12.67 12.90
CA THR A 172 20.93 -11.73 12.82
C THR A 172 22.24 -12.45 12.48
N GLY A 173 22.98 -11.96 11.47
CA GLY A 173 24.33 -12.44 11.09
C GLY A 173 24.40 -13.37 9.87
N LEU A 174 23.41 -14.23 9.68
CA LEU A 174 23.35 -15.17 8.55
C LEU A 174 23.27 -14.49 7.15
N PRO A 175 22.56 -13.34 7.00
CA PRO A 175 22.62 -12.52 5.78
C PRO A 175 24.05 -12.11 5.38
N HIS A 176 24.87 -11.69 6.35
CA HIS A 176 26.24 -11.25 6.09
C HIS A 176 27.14 -12.41 5.67
N LEU A 177 26.99 -13.57 6.30
CA LEU A 177 27.72 -14.79 5.95
C LEU A 177 27.37 -15.27 4.53
N THR A 178 26.11 -15.18 4.14
CA THR A 178 25.63 -15.59 2.80
C THR A 178 26.14 -14.65 1.71
N ASN A 179 26.28 -13.35 2.02
CA ASN A 179 26.74 -12.34 1.07
C ASN A 179 28.26 -12.29 0.90
N ALA A 180 29.06 -12.82 1.83
CA ALA A 180 30.52 -12.74 1.77
C ALA A 180 31.16 -13.56 0.62
N PRO A 181 30.78 -14.83 0.34
CA PRO A 181 31.39 -15.61 -0.74
C PRO A 181 31.16 -15.05 -2.16
N PRO A 182 29.95 -14.59 -2.54
CA PRO A 182 29.74 -13.95 -3.84
C PRO A 182 30.56 -12.67 -4.01
N CYS A 183 30.59 -11.80 -3.00
CA CYS A 183 31.35 -10.54 -3.05
C CYS A 183 32.86 -10.77 -3.20
N THR A 184 33.42 -11.73 -2.46
CA THR A 184 34.83 -12.10 -2.58
C THR A 184 35.16 -12.74 -3.93
N SER A 185 34.23 -13.53 -4.49
CA SER A 185 34.37 -14.13 -5.82
C SER A 185 34.37 -13.07 -6.93
N ILE A 186 33.46 -12.09 -6.87
CA ILE A 186 33.40 -10.97 -7.82
C ILE A 186 34.67 -10.13 -7.76
N PHE A 187 35.14 -9.82 -6.54
CA PHE A 187 36.39 -9.07 -6.35
C PHE A 187 37.60 -9.82 -6.91
N SER A 188 37.70 -11.13 -6.64
CA SER A 188 38.77 -11.98 -7.14
C SER A 188 38.75 -12.07 -8.67
N ALA A 189 37.60 -12.34 -9.28
CA ALA A 189 37.46 -12.42 -10.73
C ALA A 189 37.80 -11.08 -11.41
N SER A 190 37.31 -9.96 -10.87
CA SER A 190 37.59 -8.62 -11.42
C SER A 190 39.09 -8.29 -11.39
N ASN A 191 39.79 -8.66 -10.31
CA ASN A 191 41.25 -8.48 -10.22
C ASN A 191 41.99 -9.33 -11.26
N ALA A 192 41.58 -10.59 -11.43
CA ALA A 192 42.17 -11.48 -12.44
C ALA A 192 41.97 -10.91 -13.86
N TYR A 193 40.77 -10.49 -14.23
CA TYR A 193 40.50 -9.92 -15.56
C TYR A 193 41.21 -8.58 -15.79
N THR A 194 41.30 -7.73 -14.77
CA THR A 194 42.08 -6.47 -14.86
C THR A 194 43.55 -6.77 -15.12
N TYR A 195 44.10 -7.78 -14.44
CA TYR A 195 45.46 -8.25 -14.66
C TYR A 195 45.67 -8.79 -16.08
N TYR A 196 44.81 -9.71 -16.55
CA TYR A 196 44.89 -10.28 -17.90
C TYR A 196 44.77 -9.21 -18.97
N GLY A 197 43.77 -8.33 -18.89
CA GLY A 197 43.56 -7.28 -19.89
C GLY A 197 44.73 -6.29 -19.99
N THR A 198 45.34 -5.97 -18.84
CA THR A 198 46.51 -5.09 -18.77
C THR A 198 47.74 -5.75 -19.40
N ARG A 199 47.98 -7.04 -19.13
CA ARG A 199 49.12 -7.80 -19.66
C ARG A 199 48.99 -8.14 -21.14
N SER A 200 47.80 -8.53 -21.60
CA SER A 200 47.57 -8.82 -23.02
C SER A 200 47.79 -7.58 -23.88
N ARG A 201 47.34 -6.39 -23.44
CA ARG A 201 47.62 -5.14 -24.17
C ARG A 201 49.08 -4.73 -24.15
N HIS A 202 49.79 -5.00 -23.05
CA HIS A 202 51.24 -4.75 -22.98
C HIS A 202 52.02 -5.69 -23.91
N ALA A 203 51.66 -6.99 -23.94
CA ALA A 203 52.24 -7.98 -24.85
C ALA A 203 52.02 -7.59 -26.31
N LEU A 204 50.78 -7.27 -26.70
CA LEU A 204 50.46 -6.78 -28.05
C LEU A 204 51.26 -5.53 -28.45
N SER A 205 51.54 -4.64 -27.49
CA SER A 205 52.37 -3.47 -27.74
C SER A 205 53.83 -3.83 -27.95
N LEU A 206 54.38 -4.80 -27.21
CA LEU A 206 55.75 -5.30 -27.40
C LEU A 206 55.92 -5.95 -28.77
N ASP A 207 54.94 -6.74 -29.21
CA ASP A 207 54.91 -7.42 -30.51
C ASP A 207 54.66 -6.47 -31.69
N GLY A 208 54.43 -5.18 -31.42
CA GLY A 208 54.25 -4.13 -32.44
C GLY A 208 52.84 -4.01 -33.00
N HIS A 209 51.89 -4.81 -32.49
CA HIS A 209 50.48 -4.77 -32.86
C HIS A 209 49.67 -3.67 -32.16
N ALA A 210 50.25 -2.98 -31.17
CA ALA A 210 49.64 -1.83 -30.48
C ALA A 210 50.62 -0.67 -30.30
N SER A 211 50.11 0.52 -29.94
CA SER A 211 50.91 1.75 -29.87
C SER A 211 52.12 1.63 -28.92
N LYS A 212 53.26 2.20 -29.31
CA LYS A 212 54.52 2.12 -28.53
C LYS A 212 54.40 2.78 -27.15
N ALA A 213 53.49 3.73 -26.97
CA ALA A 213 53.23 4.39 -25.69
C ALA A 213 52.78 3.41 -24.59
N LEU A 214 52.10 2.32 -24.97
CA LEU A 214 51.60 1.30 -24.06
C LEU A 214 52.71 0.44 -23.43
N ARG A 215 53.95 0.49 -23.95
CA ARG A 215 55.11 -0.24 -23.41
C ARG A 215 55.63 0.32 -22.09
N LYS A 216 55.32 1.58 -21.76
CA LYS A 216 55.89 2.28 -20.59
C LYS A 216 55.40 1.66 -19.28
N CYS A 217 56.35 1.15 -18.51
CA CYS A 217 56.13 0.59 -17.18
C CYS A 217 56.59 1.55 -16.08
N THR A 218 55.94 1.46 -14.91
CA THR A 218 56.44 2.06 -13.67
C THR A 218 57.71 1.37 -13.20
N LYS A 219 58.40 1.97 -12.22
CA LYS A 219 59.61 1.40 -11.61
C LYS A 219 59.38 0.01 -10.99
N SER A 220 58.14 -0.31 -10.61
CA SER A 220 57.74 -1.63 -10.07
C SER A 220 57.25 -2.61 -11.16
N GLY A 221 57.45 -2.30 -12.45
CA GLY A 221 57.14 -3.20 -13.56
C GLY A 221 55.68 -3.22 -14.02
N ILE A 222 54.85 -2.25 -13.58
CA ILE A 222 53.43 -2.19 -13.95
C ILE A 222 53.25 -1.33 -15.21
N PRO A 223 52.65 -1.85 -16.30
CA PRO A 223 52.41 -1.08 -17.53
C PRO A 223 51.26 -0.10 -17.33
N ILE A 224 51.59 1.13 -16.93
CA ILE A 224 50.62 2.09 -16.36
C ILE A 224 49.55 2.52 -17.36
N TYR A 225 49.92 2.78 -18.61
CA TYR A 225 48.94 3.18 -19.64
C TYR A 225 48.03 2.02 -20.05
N CYS A 226 48.54 0.79 -20.01
CA CYS A 226 47.69 -0.39 -20.18
C CYS A 226 46.71 -0.51 -19.02
N LEU A 227 47.16 -0.33 -17.78
CA LEU A 227 46.28 -0.41 -16.61
C LEU A 227 45.18 0.67 -16.66
N ILE A 228 45.55 1.93 -16.93
CA ILE A 228 44.59 3.04 -17.08
C ILE A 228 43.59 2.72 -18.18
N GLY A 229 44.05 2.25 -19.35
CA GLY A 229 43.16 1.85 -20.45
C GLY A 229 42.20 0.71 -20.08
N THR A 230 42.60 -0.21 -19.19
CA THR A 230 41.70 -1.25 -18.66
C THR A 230 40.66 -0.66 -17.72
N CYS A 231 41.10 0.19 -16.80
CA CYS A 231 40.25 0.74 -15.75
C CYS A 231 39.26 1.78 -16.28
N ILE A 232 39.54 2.46 -17.40
CA ILE A 232 38.61 3.44 -17.99
C ILE A 232 37.24 2.80 -18.28
N PHE A 233 37.22 1.55 -18.75
CA PHE A 233 35.96 0.84 -19.04
C PHE A 233 35.18 0.44 -17.78
N LEU A 234 35.83 0.37 -16.62
CA LEU A 234 35.13 0.12 -15.34
C LEU A 234 34.22 1.29 -14.97
N PHE A 235 34.52 2.52 -15.45
CA PHE A 235 33.66 3.68 -15.18
C PHE A 235 32.28 3.58 -15.84
N LEU A 236 32.10 2.73 -16.86
CA LEU A 236 30.77 2.44 -17.41
C LEU A 236 29.83 1.84 -16.37
N GLY A 237 30.36 1.17 -15.34
CA GLY A 237 29.56 0.65 -14.22
C GLY A 237 28.83 1.73 -13.43
N PHE A 238 29.35 2.97 -13.39
CA PHE A 238 28.71 4.09 -12.71
C PHE A 238 27.45 4.61 -13.44
N LEU A 239 27.21 4.19 -14.68
CA LEU A 239 25.94 4.51 -15.37
C LEU A 239 24.73 3.94 -14.62
N ASN A 240 24.91 2.87 -13.85
CA ASN A 240 23.84 2.29 -13.02
C ASN A 240 23.53 3.12 -11.78
N VAL A 241 24.47 3.96 -11.30
CA VAL A 241 24.34 4.73 -10.06
C VAL A 241 23.54 6.03 -10.23
N SER A 242 23.23 6.43 -11.47
CA SER A 242 22.56 7.72 -11.73
C SER A 242 21.05 7.58 -11.95
N SER A 243 20.26 8.46 -11.33
CA SER A 243 18.81 8.64 -11.56
C SER A 243 18.48 9.56 -12.75
N SER A 244 19.47 9.85 -13.61
CA SER A 244 19.38 10.84 -14.69
C SER A 244 18.81 10.28 -16.01
N SER A 245 18.50 11.18 -16.96
CA SER A 245 17.97 10.93 -18.32
C SER A 245 18.83 10.01 -19.20
N ALA A 246 19.98 9.54 -18.70
CA ALA A 246 20.84 8.55 -19.34
C ALA A 246 20.35 7.08 -19.17
N LYS A 247 19.39 6.81 -18.27
CA LYS A 247 18.83 5.46 -18.04
C LYS A 247 18.34 4.71 -19.31
N PRO A 248 17.74 5.34 -20.33
CA PRO A 248 17.34 4.62 -21.55
C PRO A 248 18.54 4.13 -22.38
N TYR A 249 19.68 4.80 -22.28
CA TYR A 249 20.87 4.50 -23.08
C TYR A 249 21.74 3.40 -22.45
N SER A 250 21.63 3.16 -21.13
CA SER A 250 22.37 2.09 -20.47
C SER A 250 22.01 0.71 -21.03
N THR A 251 20.74 0.48 -21.37
CA THR A 251 20.26 -0.75 -22.02
C THR A 251 20.90 -0.95 -23.39
N TRP A 252 21.00 0.10 -24.20
CA TRP A 252 21.64 0.03 -25.52
C TRP A 252 23.16 -0.19 -25.42
N VAL A 253 23.82 0.50 -24.50
CA VAL A 253 25.26 0.30 -24.22
C VAL A 253 25.50 -1.13 -23.73
N ALA A 254 24.69 -1.64 -22.80
CA ALA A 254 24.76 -3.00 -22.31
C ALA A 254 24.51 -4.03 -23.42
N LEU A 255 23.50 -3.81 -24.27
CA LEU A 255 23.21 -4.69 -25.41
C LEU A 255 24.38 -4.76 -26.37
N ILE A 256 24.94 -3.62 -26.79
CA ILE A 256 26.08 -3.56 -27.71
C ILE A 256 27.30 -4.26 -27.09
N PHE A 257 27.60 -3.95 -25.84
CA PHE A 257 28.76 -4.50 -25.15
C PHE A 257 28.62 -6.02 -24.91
N LEU A 258 27.46 -6.47 -24.44
CA LEU A 258 27.19 -7.89 -24.20
C LEU A 258 27.19 -8.67 -25.51
N THR A 259 26.64 -8.10 -26.59
CA THR A 259 26.71 -8.71 -27.92
C THR A 259 28.15 -8.89 -28.36
N CYS A 260 28.98 -7.84 -28.23
CA CYS A 260 30.41 -7.90 -28.54
C CYS A 260 31.14 -8.97 -27.71
N VAL A 261 30.88 -9.04 -26.40
CA VAL A 261 31.44 -10.08 -25.53
C VAL A 261 31.01 -11.46 -26.03
N VAL A 262 29.72 -11.72 -26.19
CA VAL A 262 29.20 -13.02 -26.60
C VAL A 262 29.74 -13.47 -27.96
N THR A 263 29.93 -12.55 -28.92
CA THR A 263 30.49 -12.88 -30.24
C THR A 263 32.00 -13.07 -30.23
N CYS A 264 32.73 -12.29 -29.42
CA CYS A 264 34.20 -12.24 -29.46
C CYS A 264 34.89 -13.07 -28.37
N TYR A 265 34.16 -13.53 -27.34
CA TYR A 265 34.74 -14.24 -26.20
C TYR A 265 35.45 -15.54 -26.61
N GLY A 266 34.88 -16.29 -27.54
CA GLY A 266 35.46 -17.52 -28.09
C GLY A 266 36.40 -17.30 -29.28
N TYR A 267 36.78 -16.05 -29.61
CA TYR A 267 37.59 -15.75 -30.80
C TYR A 267 38.91 -16.54 -30.92
N PRO A 268 39.62 -16.91 -29.84
CA PRO A 268 40.86 -17.70 -29.94
C PRO A 268 40.70 -19.02 -30.73
N VAL A 269 39.50 -19.59 -30.80
CA VAL A 269 39.20 -20.79 -31.61
C VAL A 269 39.45 -20.58 -33.11
N PHE A 270 39.36 -19.33 -33.58
CA PHE A 270 39.58 -18.97 -34.98
C PHE A 270 41.02 -18.58 -35.30
N LEU A 271 41.93 -18.56 -34.31
CA LEU A 271 43.35 -18.36 -34.56
C LEU A 271 43.95 -19.59 -35.25
N GLN A 272 44.85 -19.35 -36.22
CA GLN A 272 45.51 -20.44 -36.95
C GLN A 272 46.22 -21.39 -35.97
N GLY A 273 45.88 -22.68 -36.03
CA GLY A 273 46.43 -23.73 -35.14
C GLY A 273 45.65 -24.01 -33.86
N HIS A 274 44.60 -23.24 -33.54
CA HIS A 274 43.79 -23.38 -32.31
C HIS A 274 42.35 -23.88 -32.55
N TRP A 275 42.06 -24.42 -33.74
CA TRP A 275 40.74 -24.94 -34.06
C TRP A 275 40.44 -26.22 -33.27
N ALA A 276 39.49 -26.14 -32.36
CA ALA A 276 39.03 -27.25 -31.54
C ALA A 276 37.49 -27.26 -31.49
N ILE A 277 36.88 -28.35 -31.96
CA ILE A 277 35.42 -28.46 -32.14
C ILE A 277 34.70 -28.37 -30.79
N ASP A 278 35.23 -29.00 -29.75
CA ASP A 278 34.72 -28.97 -28.38
C ASP A 278 34.71 -27.54 -27.81
N THR A 279 35.77 -26.78 -28.05
CA THR A 279 35.93 -25.40 -27.58
C THR A 279 35.00 -24.46 -28.36
N PHE A 280 34.86 -24.66 -29.67
CA PHE A 280 33.90 -23.93 -30.50
C PHE A 280 32.46 -24.09 -29.98
N PHE A 281 32.00 -25.32 -29.77
CA PHE A 281 30.65 -25.57 -29.27
C PHE A 281 30.47 -25.08 -27.83
N THR A 282 31.50 -25.15 -26.98
CA THR A 282 31.42 -24.64 -25.61
C THR A 282 31.12 -23.14 -25.56
N PHE A 283 31.74 -22.35 -26.45
CA PHE A 283 31.53 -20.90 -26.46
C PHE A 283 30.33 -20.45 -27.29
N TYR A 284 30.01 -21.13 -28.40
CA TYR A 284 29.03 -20.64 -29.38
C TYR A 284 27.72 -21.43 -29.47
N LEU A 285 27.58 -22.58 -28.80
CA LEU A 285 26.36 -23.41 -28.90
C LEU A 285 25.08 -22.66 -28.49
N LEU A 286 25.10 -21.93 -27.38
CA LEU A 286 23.91 -21.19 -26.91
C LEU A 286 23.54 -20.05 -27.87
N VAL A 287 24.52 -19.42 -28.51
CA VAL A 287 24.33 -18.35 -29.50
C VAL A 287 23.62 -18.90 -30.75
N LEU A 288 23.96 -20.11 -31.17
CA LEU A 288 23.33 -20.80 -32.29
C LEU A 288 21.95 -21.37 -31.93
N LEU A 289 21.80 -21.89 -30.71
CA LEU A 289 20.58 -22.54 -30.25
C LEU A 289 19.46 -21.53 -29.95
N ALA A 290 19.77 -20.35 -29.42
CA ALA A 290 18.77 -19.38 -29.01
C ALA A 290 17.84 -18.90 -30.16
N PRO A 291 18.34 -18.52 -31.35
CA PRO A 291 17.49 -18.23 -32.51
C PRO A 291 16.64 -19.44 -32.91
N PHE A 292 17.23 -20.65 -32.92
CA PHE A 292 16.50 -21.86 -33.28
C PHE A 292 15.34 -22.15 -32.32
N LEU A 293 15.54 -22.00 -31.02
CA LEU A 293 14.49 -22.15 -30.02
C LEU A 293 13.43 -21.05 -30.13
N PHE A 294 13.85 -19.79 -30.32
CA PHE A 294 12.95 -18.65 -30.43
C PHE A 294 12.06 -18.74 -31.68
N PHE A 295 12.68 -18.86 -32.86
CA PHE A 295 11.96 -18.99 -34.13
C PHE A 295 11.21 -20.32 -34.21
N GLY A 296 11.78 -21.41 -33.68
CA GLY A 296 11.11 -22.71 -33.57
C GLY A 296 9.84 -22.62 -32.75
N TRP A 297 9.86 -21.98 -31.58
CA TRP A 297 8.66 -21.75 -30.77
C TRP A 297 7.64 -20.87 -31.49
N LYS A 298 8.08 -19.78 -32.12
CA LYS A 298 7.24 -18.88 -32.91
C LYS A 298 6.54 -19.59 -34.07
N LEU A 299 7.26 -20.45 -34.80
CA LEU A 299 6.72 -21.24 -35.91
C LEU A 299 5.77 -22.34 -35.43
N LEU A 300 6.17 -23.12 -34.41
CA LEU A 300 5.39 -24.24 -33.89
C LEU A 300 4.11 -23.80 -33.17
N LYS A 301 4.17 -22.71 -32.40
CA LYS A 301 3.04 -22.18 -31.64
C LYS A 301 2.31 -21.03 -32.34
N ARG A 302 2.77 -20.64 -33.54
CA ARG A 302 2.22 -19.53 -34.36
C ARG A 302 1.92 -18.29 -33.52
N THR A 303 2.82 -17.92 -32.61
CA THR A 303 2.61 -16.82 -31.67
C THR A 303 2.81 -15.48 -32.37
N LYS A 304 1.82 -14.58 -32.28
CA LYS A 304 1.90 -13.24 -32.89
C LYS A 304 3.04 -12.43 -32.24
N SER A 305 3.72 -11.60 -33.03
CA SER A 305 4.64 -10.60 -32.47
C SER A 305 3.80 -9.44 -31.97
N VAL A 306 3.88 -9.13 -30.68
CA VAL A 306 3.12 -8.05 -30.06
C VAL A 306 4.07 -6.88 -29.86
N ASN A 307 3.64 -5.68 -30.21
CA ASN A 307 4.40 -4.46 -29.94
C ASN A 307 4.57 -4.32 -28.42
N PRO A 308 5.76 -4.02 -27.88
CA PRO A 308 5.94 -3.80 -26.44
C PRO A 308 4.96 -2.81 -25.81
N LEU A 309 4.49 -1.80 -26.56
CA LEU A 309 3.49 -0.82 -26.09
C LEU A 309 2.06 -1.38 -26.00
N GLU A 310 1.78 -2.45 -26.73
CA GLU A 310 0.48 -3.14 -26.77
C GLU A 310 0.54 -4.49 -26.03
N ALA A 311 1.71 -4.83 -25.48
CA ALA A 311 1.92 -6.07 -24.76
C ALA A 311 1.17 -6.00 -23.43
N ASP A 312 0.08 -6.76 -23.33
CA ASP A 312 -0.70 -6.88 -22.12
C ASP A 312 0.07 -7.69 -21.06
N LEU A 313 0.89 -6.98 -20.29
CA LEU A 313 1.61 -7.51 -19.13
C LEU A 313 0.67 -7.69 -17.91
N VAL A 314 -0.61 -7.34 -18.05
CA VAL A 314 -1.61 -7.27 -16.99
C VAL A 314 -2.70 -8.34 -17.21
N TRP A 315 -2.73 -9.07 -18.32
CA TRP A 315 -3.84 -9.94 -18.71
C TRP A 315 -4.29 -10.95 -17.65
N GLN A 316 -3.33 -11.57 -16.94
CA GLN A 316 -3.63 -12.47 -15.83
C GLN A 316 -3.66 -11.78 -14.47
N LYS A 317 -3.19 -10.54 -14.37
CA LYS A 317 -3.10 -9.82 -13.12
C LYS A 317 -4.48 -9.72 -12.43
N PRO A 318 -5.60 -9.33 -13.06
CA PRO A 318 -6.89 -9.27 -12.36
C PRO A 318 -7.40 -10.62 -11.88
N VAL A 319 -7.09 -11.72 -12.59
CA VAL A 319 -7.52 -13.06 -12.21
C VAL A 319 -6.64 -13.63 -11.11
N ILE A 320 -5.34 -13.33 -11.15
CA ILE A 320 -4.38 -13.64 -10.09
C ILE A 320 -4.70 -12.79 -8.86
N ASP A 321 -4.89 -11.48 -9.00
CA ASP A 321 -5.33 -10.54 -7.97
C ASP A 321 -6.67 -10.99 -7.37
N ALA A 322 -7.66 -11.46 -8.16
CA ALA A 322 -8.94 -11.95 -7.62
C ALA A 322 -8.86 -13.35 -6.98
N TYR A 323 -8.02 -14.24 -7.53
CA TYR A 323 -7.72 -15.54 -6.94
C TYR A 323 -6.95 -15.36 -5.63
N GLU A 324 -6.04 -14.40 -5.57
CA GLU A 324 -5.24 -14.04 -4.42
C GLU A 324 -6.01 -13.18 -3.42
N GLU A 325 -6.95 -12.32 -3.84
CA GLU A 325 -7.94 -11.66 -2.96
C GLU A 325 -8.86 -12.72 -2.31
N ALA A 326 -9.10 -13.85 -2.97
CA ALA A 326 -9.78 -14.99 -2.36
C ALA A 326 -8.90 -15.75 -1.35
N PHE A 327 -7.57 -15.55 -1.36
CA PHE A 327 -6.62 -15.97 -0.32
C PHE A 327 -6.16 -14.83 0.60
N ASP A 328 -6.53 -13.58 0.30
CA ASP A 328 -6.55 -12.48 1.25
C ASP A 328 -7.69 -12.78 2.21
N GLU A 329 -7.43 -13.75 3.10
CA GLU A 329 -7.92 -13.58 4.45
C GLU A 329 -7.61 -12.14 4.83
N PRO A 330 -8.61 -11.35 5.26
CA PRO A 330 -8.37 -9.98 5.69
C PRO A 330 -7.24 -10.05 6.70
N LEU A 331 -6.09 -9.40 6.41
CA LEU A 331 -4.87 -9.36 7.23
C LEU A 331 -5.05 -10.18 8.51
N SER A 332 -4.49 -11.40 8.56
CA SER A 332 -4.67 -12.34 9.69
C SER A 332 -4.80 -11.54 10.97
N ASP A 333 -5.81 -11.85 11.80
CA ASP A 333 -6.14 -11.11 13.01
C ASP A 333 -4.87 -10.66 13.78
N PHE A 334 -3.81 -11.47 13.74
CA PHE A 334 -2.45 -11.19 14.20
C PHE A 334 -1.77 -9.88 13.70
N GLY A 335 -1.87 -9.49 12.43
CA GLY A 335 -1.26 -8.28 11.86
C GLY A 335 -2.03 -7.01 12.18
N LYS A 336 -3.35 -7.09 12.30
CA LYS A 336 -4.18 -6.02 12.91
C LYS A 336 -3.97 -5.95 14.43
N ARG A 337 -3.81 -7.11 15.08
CA ARG A 337 -3.46 -7.23 16.51
C ARG A 337 -2.05 -6.69 16.83
N LEU A 338 -1.09 -6.67 15.91
CA LEU A 338 0.25 -6.16 16.21
C LEU A 338 0.37 -4.63 16.27
N ALA A 339 -0.58 -3.88 15.69
CA ALA A 339 -0.64 -2.42 15.85
C ALA A 339 -1.80 -1.95 16.76
N ILE A 340 -2.83 -2.78 16.96
CA ILE A 340 -4.05 -2.44 17.73
C ILE A 340 -4.16 -3.24 19.05
N CYS A 341 -3.40 -4.32 19.27
CA CYS A 341 -3.55 -5.19 20.45
C CYS A 341 -2.41 -5.15 21.48
N SER A 342 -1.79 -3.99 21.71
CA SER A 342 -1.21 -3.76 23.04
C SER A 342 -2.23 -3.18 24.02
N TYR A 343 -3.16 -2.35 23.56
CA TYR A 343 -4.06 -1.59 24.43
C TYR A 343 -5.50 -2.12 24.37
N GLN A 344 -6.08 -2.33 25.55
CA GLN A 344 -7.44 -2.81 25.73
C GLN A 344 -8.24 -1.81 26.57
N VAL A 345 -9.57 -1.88 26.43
CA VAL A 345 -10.47 -1.22 27.37
C VAL A 345 -10.16 -1.72 28.78
N GLY A 346 -9.98 -0.78 29.71
CA GLY A 346 -9.54 -1.02 31.09
C GLY A 346 -8.07 -0.70 31.35
N ASP A 347 -7.25 -0.50 30.31
CA ASP A 347 -5.85 -0.11 30.47
C ASP A 347 -5.72 1.33 30.98
N SER A 348 -4.67 1.59 31.75
CA SER A 348 -4.33 2.95 32.18
C SER A 348 -3.90 3.78 30.97
N LEU A 349 -4.32 5.05 30.93
CA LEU A 349 -3.84 6.03 29.96
C LEU A 349 -2.30 6.16 30.00
N ASP A 350 -1.70 5.96 31.17
CA ASP A 350 -0.24 5.97 31.36
C ASP A 350 0.48 4.80 30.66
N SER A 351 -0.24 3.76 30.25
CA SER A 351 0.33 2.65 29.50
C SER A 351 0.44 2.92 28.01
N LEU A 352 -0.32 3.90 27.47
CA LEU A 352 -0.30 4.23 26.05
C LEU A 352 1.10 4.67 25.61
N ASP A 353 1.50 4.23 24.43
CA ASP A 353 2.66 4.79 23.74
C ASP A 353 2.33 6.20 23.22
N THR A 354 3.35 6.97 22.87
CA THR A 354 3.19 8.34 22.35
C THR A 354 3.91 8.52 21.02
N PRO A 355 3.40 9.40 20.13
CA PRO A 355 2.18 10.20 20.26
C PRO A 355 0.88 9.40 20.11
N SER A 356 -0.14 9.71 20.91
CA SER A 356 -1.46 9.05 20.83
C SER A 356 -2.60 10.07 20.88
N MET A 357 -3.62 9.88 20.04
CA MET A 357 -4.84 10.70 20.05
C MET A 357 -5.81 10.20 21.13
N ILE A 358 -6.04 11.03 22.13
CA ILE A 358 -6.86 10.69 23.31
C ILE A 358 -8.11 11.56 23.38
N VAL A 359 -9.18 11.02 23.95
CA VAL A 359 -10.46 11.73 24.12
C VAL A 359 -10.95 11.62 25.56
N ASP A 360 -11.17 12.75 26.21
CA ASP A 360 -11.86 12.83 27.50
C ASP A 360 -13.37 12.67 27.28
N LEU A 361 -13.90 11.52 27.69
CA LEU A 361 -15.31 11.16 27.47
C LEU A 361 -16.28 12.11 28.18
N ASP A 362 -15.96 12.55 29.39
CA ASP A 362 -16.83 13.43 30.17
C ASP A 362 -16.96 14.81 29.49
N LEU A 363 -15.83 15.34 28.99
CA LEU A 363 -15.83 16.60 28.24
C LEU A 363 -16.54 16.47 26.88
N MET A 364 -16.31 15.38 26.16
CA MET A 364 -16.94 15.14 24.85
C MET A 364 -18.46 15.01 24.99
N GLU A 365 -18.93 14.22 25.96
CA GLU A 365 -20.36 14.04 26.21
C GLU A 365 -21.01 15.34 26.70
N ALA A 366 -20.31 16.13 27.52
CA ALA A 366 -20.78 17.45 27.92
C ALA A 366 -20.93 18.40 26.72
N ASN A 367 -19.98 18.36 25.76
CA ASN A 367 -20.08 19.14 24.52
C ASN A 367 -21.30 18.73 23.68
N ILE A 368 -21.51 17.42 23.49
CA ILE A 368 -22.67 16.86 22.80
C ILE A 368 -23.95 17.33 23.46
N LYS A 369 -24.07 17.10 24.77
CA LYS A 369 -25.23 17.52 25.56
C LYS A 369 -25.51 19.01 25.41
N LYS A 370 -24.49 19.86 25.52
CA LYS A 370 -24.63 21.32 25.44
C LYS A 370 -25.14 21.79 24.08
N LEU A 371 -24.64 21.21 22.99
CA LEU A 371 -25.14 21.52 21.64
C LEU A 371 -26.61 21.08 21.51
N MET A 372 -26.92 19.84 21.91
CA MET A 372 -28.25 19.27 21.75
C MET A 372 -29.31 20.03 22.58
N GLU A 373 -29.02 20.32 23.85
CA GLU A 373 -29.90 21.10 24.73
C GLU A 373 -30.18 22.51 24.18
N ARG A 374 -29.21 23.08 23.46
CA ARG A 374 -29.35 24.41 22.87
C ARG A 374 -30.17 24.41 21.59
N LEU A 375 -29.93 23.44 20.70
CA LEU A 375 -30.45 23.48 19.34
C LEU A 375 -31.74 22.68 19.17
N LEU A 376 -31.90 21.52 19.83
CA LEU A 376 -33.10 20.68 19.66
C LEU A 376 -34.42 21.39 19.99
N PRO A 377 -34.53 22.24 21.04
CA PRO A 377 -35.78 22.95 21.35
C PRO A 377 -36.26 23.91 20.25
N THR A 378 -35.38 24.31 19.33
CA THR A 378 -35.74 25.21 18.22
C THR A 378 -36.52 24.51 17.10
N GLY A 379 -36.51 23.17 17.08
CA GLY A 379 -37.08 22.37 16.00
C GLY A 379 -36.21 22.30 14.73
N VAL A 380 -35.08 23.00 14.69
CA VAL A 380 -34.09 22.91 13.61
C VAL A 380 -33.35 21.57 13.71
N ASN A 381 -33.22 20.87 12.58
CA ASN A 381 -32.49 19.61 12.53
C ASN A 381 -30.98 19.84 12.71
N ILE A 382 -30.30 18.91 13.36
CA ILE A 382 -28.85 18.96 13.54
C ILE A 382 -28.28 17.80 12.72
N ARG A 383 -27.47 18.07 11.70
CA ARG A 383 -26.81 17.07 10.86
C ARG A 383 -25.28 17.26 10.95
N PRO A 384 -24.64 16.72 11.99
CA PRO A 384 -23.25 17.03 12.28
C PRO A 384 -22.29 16.66 11.14
N HIS A 385 -21.22 17.44 11.00
CA HIS A 385 -20.22 17.16 9.98
C HIS A 385 -19.21 16.11 10.45
N LEU A 386 -19.28 14.93 9.84
CA LEU A 386 -18.46 13.75 10.14
C LEU A 386 -17.07 13.79 9.51
N LYS A 387 -16.71 14.83 8.74
CA LYS A 387 -15.32 15.05 8.32
C LYS A 387 -14.40 15.28 9.53
N THR A 388 -14.99 15.75 10.65
CA THR A 388 -14.35 15.93 11.94
C THR A 388 -14.11 14.58 12.59
N THR A 389 -15.16 13.76 12.81
CA THR A 389 -15.03 12.50 13.56
C THR A 389 -14.49 11.33 12.75
N LYS A 390 -14.76 11.28 11.45
CA LYS A 390 -14.36 10.22 10.52
C LYS A 390 -14.64 8.79 11.01
N SER A 391 -15.59 8.63 11.93
CA SER A 391 -15.92 7.37 12.60
C SER A 391 -17.43 7.15 12.58
N ALA A 392 -17.87 6.00 12.08
CA ALA A 392 -19.30 5.65 12.01
C ALA A 392 -19.90 5.46 13.41
N LEU A 393 -19.10 4.96 14.36
CA LEU A 393 -19.53 4.79 15.75
C LEU A 393 -19.85 6.14 16.41
N LEU A 394 -18.97 7.13 16.23
CA LEU A 394 -19.20 8.49 16.75
C LEU A 394 -20.36 9.19 16.03
N ALA A 395 -20.54 8.92 14.74
CA ALA A 395 -21.71 9.38 14.00
C ALA A 395 -23.02 8.83 14.62
N GLN A 396 -23.04 7.53 14.95
CA GLN A 396 -24.19 6.92 15.61
C GLN A 396 -24.45 7.52 16.99
N ARG A 397 -23.39 7.76 17.79
CA ARG A 397 -23.51 8.41 19.10
C ARG A 397 -24.15 9.81 19.01
N LEU A 398 -23.85 10.56 17.96
CA LEU A 398 -24.48 11.86 17.72
C LEU A 398 -25.97 11.72 17.35
N VAL A 399 -26.34 10.71 16.57
CA VAL A 399 -27.74 10.39 16.26
C VAL A 399 -28.50 9.96 17.52
N ASP A 400 -27.89 9.13 18.36
CA ASP A 400 -28.47 8.70 19.64
C ASP A 400 -28.72 9.89 20.59
N ALA A 401 -27.91 10.95 20.46
CA ALA A 401 -28.10 12.21 21.19
C ALA A 401 -29.14 13.16 20.57
N GLY A 402 -29.72 12.82 19.41
CA GLY A 402 -30.80 13.57 18.76
C GLY A 402 -30.45 14.18 17.40
N ALA A 403 -29.25 13.96 16.86
CA ALA A 403 -28.92 14.37 15.50
C ALA A 403 -29.73 13.59 14.44
N LYS A 404 -29.89 14.18 13.25
CA LYS A 404 -30.52 13.54 12.09
C LYS A 404 -29.49 13.31 10.99
N GLY A 405 -28.91 12.11 11.00
CA GLY A 405 -27.87 11.71 10.05
C GLY A 405 -26.57 12.48 10.22
N GLY A 406 -25.75 12.54 9.17
CA GLY A 406 -24.49 13.26 9.17
C GLY A 406 -24.12 13.87 7.81
N CYS A 407 -23.16 14.79 7.83
CA CYS A 407 -22.55 15.37 6.63
C CYS A 407 -21.14 14.81 6.41
N VAL A 408 -20.80 14.43 5.19
CA VAL A 408 -19.44 14.02 4.79
C VAL A 408 -18.93 14.89 3.65
N ALA A 409 -17.63 15.16 3.62
CA ALA A 409 -17.07 16.11 2.66
C ALA A 409 -16.75 15.45 1.32
N LYS A 410 -16.59 14.12 1.28
CA LYS A 410 -16.22 13.37 0.07
C LYS A 410 -17.04 12.11 -0.11
N LEU A 411 -17.21 11.70 -1.36
CA LEU A 411 -17.87 10.44 -1.73
C LEU A 411 -17.15 9.22 -1.11
N SER A 412 -15.82 9.24 -1.08
CA SER A 412 -15.04 8.15 -0.47
C SER A 412 -15.27 8.03 1.05
N GLU A 413 -15.59 9.11 1.75
CA GLU A 413 -16.02 9.04 3.14
C GLU A 413 -17.41 8.42 3.26
N ALA A 414 -18.35 8.83 2.39
CA ALA A 414 -19.70 8.29 2.36
C ALA A 414 -19.71 6.77 2.16
N GLU A 415 -18.90 6.26 1.22
CA GLU A 415 -18.77 4.82 0.96
C GLU A 415 -18.33 4.04 2.20
N VAL A 416 -17.36 4.58 2.96
CA VAL A 416 -16.88 3.93 4.19
C VAL A 416 -17.94 3.95 5.28
N MET A 417 -18.60 5.09 5.50
CA MET A 417 -19.65 5.23 6.50
C MET A 417 -20.81 4.28 6.20
N CYS A 418 -21.26 4.21 4.95
CA CYS A 418 -22.31 3.29 4.50
C CYS A 418 -21.92 1.83 4.70
N ALA A 419 -20.67 1.45 4.39
CA ALA A 419 -20.16 0.10 4.60
C ALA A 419 -20.14 -0.31 6.10
N LYS A 420 -20.10 0.68 7.00
CA LYS A 420 -20.18 0.51 8.46
C LYS A 420 -21.60 0.60 9.00
N GLY A 421 -22.61 0.72 8.13
CA GLY A 421 -24.02 0.75 8.51
C GLY A 421 -24.58 2.14 8.81
N PHE A 422 -23.87 3.22 8.47
CA PHE A 422 -24.35 4.59 8.64
C PHE A 422 -24.61 5.24 7.27
N ASP A 423 -25.88 5.40 6.88
CA ASP A 423 -26.25 5.78 5.51
C ASP A 423 -27.16 7.02 5.36
N ASP A 424 -27.68 7.62 6.43
CA ASP A 424 -28.34 8.93 6.37
C ASP A 424 -27.28 10.04 6.24
N LEU A 425 -26.76 10.21 5.03
CA LEU A 425 -25.65 11.10 4.72
C LEU A 425 -26.01 12.18 3.70
N LEU A 426 -25.55 13.40 3.97
CA LEU A 426 -25.42 14.46 2.97
C LEU A 426 -23.95 14.59 2.56
N ILE A 427 -23.66 14.42 1.27
CA ILE A 427 -22.33 14.72 0.71
C ILE A 427 -22.30 16.21 0.36
N THR A 428 -21.54 16.98 1.13
CA THR A 428 -21.56 18.46 1.12
C THR A 428 -20.63 19.10 0.10
N CYS A 429 -20.08 18.31 -0.84
CA CYS A 429 -19.19 18.76 -1.90
C CYS A 429 -19.62 18.17 -3.25
N GLU A 430 -19.42 18.94 -4.32
CA GLU A 430 -19.84 18.62 -5.67
C GLU A 430 -19.13 17.36 -6.19
N ILE A 431 -19.91 16.43 -6.75
CA ILE A 431 -19.39 15.17 -7.29
C ILE A 431 -19.14 15.32 -8.78
N ILE A 432 -17.92 15.72 -9.13
CA ILE A 432 -17.48 15.93 -10.51
C ILE A 432 -16.51 14.84 -10.97
N GLY A 433 -16.68 14.39 -12.21
CA GLY A 433 -15.79 13.44 -12.89
C GLY A 433 -16.37 12.03 -12.99
N ALA A 434 -16.26 11.43 -14.18
CA ALA A 434 -16.87 10.14 -14.50
C ALA A 434 -16.57 9.00 -13.48
N PRO A 435 -15.33 8.85 -12.93
CA PRO A 435 -15.08 7.82 -11.93
C PRO A 435 -15.88 8.00 -10.64
N LYS A 436 -16.05 9.24 -10.17
CA LYS A 436 -16.81 9.54 -8.95
C LYS A 436 -18.30 9.38 -9.17
N VAL A 437 -18.80 9.87 -10.30
CA VAL A 437 -20.21 9.76 -10.66
C VAL A 437 -20.64 8.29 -10.79
N LYS A 438 -19.81 7.44 -11.39
CA LYS A 438 -20.07 5.98 -11.45
C LYS A 438 -20.16 5.35 -10.06
N ARG A 439 -19.19 5.67 -9.19
CA ARG A 439 -19.18 5.19 -7.80
C ARG A 439 -20.37 5.70 -6.99
N LEU A 440 -20.80 6.94 -7.21
CA LEU A 440 -22.02 7.50 -6.62
C LEU A 440 -23.25 6.70 -7.05
N ALA A 441 -23.37 6.34 -8.33
CA ALA A 441 -24.48 5.52 -8.82
C ALA A 441 -24.48 4.13 -8.16
N GLU A 442 -23.31 3.51 -7.98
CA GLU A 442 -23.15 2.24 -7.26
C GLU A 442 -23.51 2.36 -5.77
N LEU A 443 -23.12 3.45 -5.11
CA LEU A 443 -23.44 3.74 -3.71
C LEU A 443 -24.95 3.95 -3.55
N PHE A 444 -25.55 4.82 -4.36
CA PHE A 444 -26.98 5.13 -4.32
C PHE A 444 -27.86 3.93 -4.69
N LYS A 445 -27.34 2.98 -5.48
CA LYS A 445 -28.04 1.72 -5.73
C LYS A 445 -28.26 0.91 -4.44
N LYS A 446 -27.30 0.96 -3.51
CA LYS A 446 -27.33 0.24 -2.23
C LYS A 446 -27.98 1.07 -1.11
N HIS A 447 -27.74 2.38 -1.10
CA HIS A 447 -28.16 3.29 -0.03
C HIS A 447 -28.98 4.44 -0.61
N LYS A 448 -30.31 4.32 -0.52
CA LYS A 448 -31.26 5.29 -1.11
C LYS A 448 -31.43 6.58 -0.31
N SER A 449 -30.92 6.61 0.92
CA SER A 449 -30.93 7.76 1.81
C SER A 449 -29.88 8.83 1.47
N ILE A 450 -28.91 8.51 0.61
CA ILE A 450 -27.83 9.44 0.24
C ILE A 450 -28.37 10.70 -0.42
N ARG A 451 -27.93 11.83 0.09
CA ARG A 451 -28.20 13.18 -0.44
C ARG A 451 -26.90 13.78 -0.94
N ILE A 452 -26.99 14.59 -1.99
CA ILE A 452 -25.84 15.25 -2.60
C ILE A 452 -26.10 16.74 -2.82
N VAL A 453 -25.02 17.49 -2.99
CA VAL A 453 -25.09 18.88 -3.47
C VAL A 453 -24.64 18.99 -4.91
N VAL A 454 -25.18 19.98 -5.62
CA VAL A 454 -24.74 20.40 -6.96
C VAL A 454 -24.77 21.92 -7.07
N ASP A 455 -23.85 22.48 -7.85
CA ASP A 455 -23.78 23.92 -8.13
C ASP A 455 -23.80 24.24 -9.63
N SER A 456 -23.91 23.22 -10.49
CA SER A 456 -23.74 23.36 -11.93
C SER A 456 -24.56 22.35 -12.73
N GLU A 457 -25.02 22.77 -13.91
CA GLU A 457 -25.74 21.89 -14.83
C GLU A 457 -24.88 20.71 -15.31
N VAL A 458 -23.58 20.94 -15.46
CA VAL A 458 -22.62 19.91 -15.88
C VAL A 458 -22.60 18.77 -14.87
N GLY A 459 -22.50 19.08 -13.58
CA GLY A 459 -22.54 18.09 -12.50
C GLY A 459 -23.88 17.36 -12.45
N ALA A 460 -24.98 18.12 -12.46
CA ALA A 460 -26.34 17.56 -12.39
C ALA A 460 -26.63 16.60 -13.56
N ARG A 461 -26.35 17.01 -14.81
CA ARG A 461 -26.59 16.18 -15.99
C ARG A 461 -25.73 14.92 -15.98
N ALA A 462 -24.45 15.03 -15.63
CA ALA A 462 -23.55 13.88 -15.56
C ALA A 462 -24.04 12.82 -14.56
N ILE A 463 -24.53 13.25 -13.39
CA ILE A 463 -25.08 12.36 -12.36
C ILE A 463 -26.38 11.70 -12.85
N ASN A 464 -27.30 12.49 -13.40
CA ASN A 464 -28.55 11.97 -13.97
C ASN A 464 -28.29 10.90 -15.05
N ASP A 465 -27.38 11.18 -15.98
CA ASP A 465 -27.11 10.30 -17.11
C ASP A 465 -26.47 8.99 -16.67
N GLU A 466 -25.57 9.02 -15.68
CA GLU A 466 -24.96 7.79 -15.16
C GLU A 466 -25.93 6.98 -14.30
N LEU A 467 -26.83 7.61 -13.53
CA LEU A 467 -27.91 6.92 -12.81
C LEU A 467 -28.84 6.17 -13.80
N LYS A 468 -29.22 6.85 -14.88
CA LYS A 468 -30.00 6.26 -15.98
C LYS A 468 -29.27 5.08 -16.61
N LYS A 469 -28.01 5.27 -16.99
CA LYS A 469 -27.17 4.26 -17.62
C LYS A 469 -26.91 3.05 -16.73
N SER A 470 -26.80 3.26 -15.41
CA SER A 470 -26.58 2.21 -14.42
C SER A 470 -27.85 1.43 -14.05
N GLY A 471 -29.01 1.82 -14.59
CA GLY A 471 -30.30 1.21 -14.29
C GLY A 471 -30.66 1.33 -12.81
N VAL A 472 -30.32 2.47 -12.20
CA VAL A 472 -30.62 2.72 -10.79
C VAL A 472 -32.02 3.30 -10.68
N ASP A 473 -32.92 2.57 -10.03
CA ASP A 473 -34.27 3.03 -9.77
C ASP A 473 -34.31 4.13 -8.71
N GLY A 474 -35.23 5.09 -8.87
CA GLY A 474 -35.45 6.19 -7.94
C GLY A 474 -34.70 7.48 -8.31
N ARG A 475 -34.99 8.52 -7.54
CA ARG A 475 -34.42 9.86 -7.70
C ARG A 475 -33.48 10.15 -6.52
N ILE A 476 -32.23 10.52 -6.80
CA ILE A 476 -31.31 10.93 -5.74
C ILE A 476 -31.73 12.30 -5.20
N ALA A 477 -31.72 12.46 -3.89
CA ALA A 477 -32.05 13.73 -3.24
C ALA A 477 -30.90 14.73 -3.42
N VAL A 478 -31.23 15.93 -3.90
CA VAL A 478 -30.27 16.93 -4.35
C VAL A 478 -30.57 18.27 -3.70
N LEU A 479 -29.53 18.93 -3.21
CA LEU A 479 -29.56 20.31 -2.77
C LEU A 479 -28.72 21.17 -3.72
N ILE A 480 -29.11 22.41 -3.94
CA ILE A 480 -28.26 23.38 -4.65
C ILE A 480 -27.31 24.02 -3.64
N ASP A 481 -25.99 23.91 -3.86
CA ASP A 481 -24.98 24.63 -3.07
C ASP A 481 -24.94 26.09 -3.51
N LEU A 482 -25.06 27.02 -2.57
CA LEU A 482 -25.12 28.46 -2.81
C LEU A 482 -23.90 29.16 -2.22
N ASP A 483 -23.33 30.08 -3.00
CA ASP A 483 -22.31 30.99 -2.49
C ASP A 483 -22.96 32.09 -1.65
N VAL A 484 -22.86 31.96 -0.33
CA VAL A 484 -23.36 32.93 0.66
C VAL A 484 -22.28 33.92 1.13
N GLY A 485 -21.20 34.08 0.36
CA GLY A 485 -20.10 35.02 0.60
C GLY A 485 -18.73 34.37 0.86
N LEU A 486 -18.65 33.03 0.90
CA LEU A 486 -17.37 32.32 1.08
C LEU A 486 -16.54 32.30 -0.21
N HIS A 487 -17.19 32.35 -1.39
CA HIS A 487 -16.52 32.33 -2.69
C HIS A 487 -15.60 31.11 -2.90
N ARG A 488 -16.01 29.92 -2.40
CA ARG A 488 -15.26 28.66 -2.53
C ARG A 488 -15.86 27.73 -3.58
N THR A 489 -17.12 27.37 -3.36
CA THR A 489 -18.01 26.57 -4.22
C THR A 489 -19.39 27.21 -4.15
N GLY A 490 -20.33 26.67 -4.91
CA GLY A 490 -21.72 27.10 -4.86
C GLY A 490 -22.07 28.08 -5.97
N ILE A 491 -23.28 27.94 -6.48
CA ILE A 491 -23.81 28.80 -7.53
C ILE A 491 -24.18 30.15 -6.93
N GLN A 492 -24.12 31.20 -7.76
CA GLN A 492 -24.55 32.52 -7.34
C GLN A 492 -26.06 32.53 -6.97
N PRO A 493 -26.42 33.16 -5.85
CA PRO A 493 -27.80 33.35 -5.41
C PRO A 493 -28.71 34.01 -6.47
N GLY A 494 -30.03 33.82 -6.35
CA GLY A 494 -31.01 34.46 -7.23
C GLY A 494 -31.17 33.78 -8.60
N GLU A 495 -31.08 34.55 -9.69
CA GLU A 495 -31.37 34.07 -11.06
C GLU A 495 -30.54 32.85 -11.50
N PRO A 496 -29.21 32.77 -11.22
CA PRO A 496 -28.43 31.59 -11.59
C PRO A 496 -28.90 30.32 -10.87
N ALA A 497 -29.20 30.40 -9.58
CA ALA A 497 -29.78 29.29 -8.81
C ALA A 497 -31.15 28.85 -9.34
N LEU A 498 -32.01 29.80 -9.73
CA LEU A 498 -33.31 29.52 -10.35
C LEU A 498 -33.16 28.76 -11.68
N LYS A 499 -32.20 29.15 -12.53
CA LYS A 499 -31.90 28.43 -13.79
C LYS A 499 -31.44 27.01 -13.53
N LEU A 500 -30.56 26.81 -12.54
CA LEU A 500 -30.11 25.47 -12.17
C LEU A 500 -31.25 24.61 -11.62
N ALA A 501 -32.12 25.18 -10.77
CA ALA A 501 -33.29 24.48 -10.24
C ALA A 501 -34.26 24.05 -11.35
N ALA A 502 -34.52 24.93 -12.33
CA ALA A 502 -35.32 24.62 -13.50
C ALA A 502 -34.70 23.48 -14.34
N CYS A 503 -33.37 23.47 -14.47
CA CYS A 503 -32.64 22.38 -15.12
C CYS A 503 -32.80 21.05 -14.37
N ILE A 504 -32.56 21.03 -13.05
CA ILE A 504 -32.70 19.83 -12.20
C ILE A 504 -34.13 19.29 -12.23
N ALA A 505 -35.14 20.15 -12.28
CA ALA A 505 -36.55 19.76 -12.36
C ALA A 505 -36.89 18.95 -13.64
N GLN A 506 -36.09 19.09 -14.71
CA GLN A 506 -36.24 18.34 -15.96
C GLN A 506 -35.47 17.01 -15.97
N LEU A 507 -34.73 16.68 -14.91
CA LEU A 507 -33.91 15.47 -14.83
C LEU A 507 -34.66 14.34 -14.09
N ASP A 508 -34.89 13.24 -14.80
CA ASP A 508 -35.72 12.12 -14.33
C ASP A 508 -35.19 11.40 -13.08
N HIS A 509 -33.86 11.42 -12.86
CA HIS A 509 -33.19 10.69 -11.77
C HIS A 509 -32.74 11.58 -10.60
N MET A 510 -33.14 12.86 -10.60
CA MET A 510 -32.76 13.81 -9.55
C MET A 510 -34.01 14.41 -8.90
N ALA A 511 -34.01 14.51 -7.57
CA ALA A 511 -35.07 15.17 -6.80
C ALA A 511 -34.47 16.37 -6.09
N LEU A 512 -34.79 17.58 -6.56
CA LEU A 512 -34.45 18.80 -5.84
C LEU A 512 -35.26 18.84 -4.54
N ILE A 513 -34.58 18.85 -3.40
CA ILE A 513 -35.21 18.87 -2.07
C ILE A 513 -34.86 20.12 -1.26
N GLY A 514 -33.89 20.92 -1.70
CA GLY A 514 -33.36 21.96 -0.84
C GLY A 514 -32.20 22.78 -1.39
N VAL A 515 -31.62 23.57 -0.49
CA VAL A 515 -30.40 24.36 -0.70
C VAL A 515 -29.43 24.19 0.45
N GLN A 516 -28.15 24.24 0.14
CA GLN A 516 -27.05 24.37 1.10
C GLN A 516 -26.41 25.74 0.92
N GLY A 517 -25.98 26.37 2.01
CA GLY A 517 -25.09 27.53 1.94
C GLY A 517 -24.19 27.55 3.16
N TYR A 518 -22.87 27.41 2.96
CA TYR A 518 -21.91 27.30 4.06
C TYR A 518 -21.01 28.55 4.18
N GLU A 519 -21.18 29.28 5.29
CA GLU A 519 -20.46 30.49 5.68
C GLU A 519 -19.15 30.18 6.43
N GLY A 520 -18.30 29.35 5.81
CA GLY A 520 -17.04 28.88 6.40
C GLY A 520 -16.06 29.98 6.82
N HIS A 521 -16.11 31.14 6.16
CA HIS A 521 -15.23 32.28 6.42
C HIS A 521 -15.57 33.01 7.72
N LEU A 522 -16.73 32.70 8.33
CA LEU A 522 -17.19 33.34 9.56
C LEU A 522 -16.92 32.50 10.82
N GLN A 523 -16.59 31.20 10.67
CA GLN A 523 -16.45 30.28 11.80
C GLN A 523 -15.42 30.75 12.83
N HIS A 524 -14.36 31.41 12.36
CA HIS A 524 -13.20 31.85 13.14
C HIS A 524 -13.12 33.37 13.32
N VAL A 525 -14.19 34.13 13.05
CA VAL A 525 -14.22 35.57 13.34
C VAL A 525 -14.31 35.76 14.85
N HIS A 526 -13.29 36.34 15.50
CA HIS A 526 -13.21 36.38 16.98
C HIS A 526 -14.29 37.26 17.64
N SER A 527 -14.67 38.37 16.99
CA SER A 527 -15.69 39.26 17.53
C SER A 527 -17.07 38.60 17.43
N PHE A 528 -17.71 38.36 18.56
CA PHE A 528 -19.06 37.77 18.62
C PHE A 528 -20.07 38.58 17.83
N GLU A 529 -20.11 39.90 18.02
CA GLU A 529 -21.07 40.78 17.34
C GLU A 529 -20.83 40.84 15.83
N GLU A 530 -19.56 40.89 15.41
CA GLU A 530 -19.21 40.89 13.99
C GLU A 530 -19.56 39.55 13.33
N ARG A 531 -19.20 38.43 13.99
CA ARG A 531 -19.50 37.08 13.51
C ARG A 531 -20.99 36.88 13.38
N LYS A 532 -21.77 37.32 14.38
CA LYS A 532 -23.23 37.27 14.36
C LYS A 532 -23.79 38.12 13.22
N ALA A 533 -23.41 39.38 13.10
CA ALA A 533 -23.93 40.28 12.07
C ALA A 533 -23.70 39.73 10.66
N LYS A 534 -22.46 39.34 10.34
CA LYS A 534 -22.10 38.77 9.03
C LYS A 534 -22.79 37.42 8.78
N CYS A 535 -22.95 36.60 9.82
CA CYS A 535 -23.66 35.33 9.68
C CYS A 535 -25.11 35.56 9.29
N LEU A 536 -25.79 36.52 9.92
CA LEU A 536 -27.17 36.86 9.59
C LEU A 536 -27.30 37.37 8.15
N GLU A 537 -26.33 38.15 7.66
CA GLU A 537 -26.27 38.59 6.26
C GLU A 537 -26.17 37.39 5.30
N SER A 538 -25.24 36.46 5.54
CA SER A 538 -25.12 35.23 4.74
C SER A 538 -26.40 34.38 4.79
N MET A 539 -27.05 34.29 5.95
CA MET A 539 -28.29 33.52 6.08
C MET A 539 -29.46 34.19 5.35
N GLN A 540 -29.51 35.52 5.31
CA GLN A 540 -30.51 36.24 4.53
C GLN A 540 -30.39 35.94 3.03
N ILE A 541 -29.16 35.83 2.50
CA ILE A 541 -28.91 35.41 1.12
C ILE A 541 -29.44 33.98 0.87
N LEU A 542 -29.14 33.06 1.78
CA LEU A 542 -29.60 31.67 1.71
C LEU A 542 -31.13 31.56 1.72
N THR A 543 -31.78 32.18 2.71
CA THR A 543 -33.24 32.06 2.88
C THR A 543 -34.02 32.83 1.83
N SER A 544 -33.52 33.97 1.35
CA SER A 544 -34.16 34.69 0.24
C SER A 544 -34.13 33.89 -1.06
N THR A 545 -33.01 33.23 -1.36
CA THR A 545 -32.91 32.34 -2.53
C THR A 545 -33.79 31.11 -2.38
N ALA A 546 -33.84 30.50 -1.19
CA ALA A 546 -34.76 29.40 -0.89
C ALA A 546 -36.23 29.80 -1.12
N ASN A 547 -36.61 31.01 -0.70
CA ASN A 547 -37.97 31.53 -0.92
C ASN A 547 -38.27 31.79 -2.40
N ALA A 548 -37.32 32.39 -3.14
CA ALA A 548 -37.47 32.61 -4.58
C ALA A 548 -37.64 31.28 -5.34
N LEU A 549 -36.92 30.22 -4.93
CA LEU A 549 -37.08 28.88 -5.49
C LEU A 549 -38.47 28.28 -5.19
N ARG A 550 -39.01 28.49 -3.98
CA ARG A 550 -40.37 28.08 -3.61
C ARG A 550 -41.43 28.83 -4.42
N GLU A 551 -41.27 30.14 -4.59
CA GLU A 551 -42.16 30.98 -5.40
C GLU A 551 -42.15 30.56 -6.88
N ALA A 552 -41.02 30.07 -7.38
CA ALA A 552 -40.90 29.47 -8.71
C ALA A 552 -41.51 28.05 -8.82
N GLY A 553 -42.09 27.52 -7.74
CA GLY A 553 -42.78 26.23 -7.71
C GLY A 553 -41.89 25.03 -7.41
N HIS A 554 -40.64 25.23 -6.97
CA HIS A 554 -39.75 24.14 -6.56
C HIS A 554 -39.99 23.73 -5.10
N GLN A 555 -39.87 22.43 -4.83
CA GLN A 555 -39.94 21.88 -3.47
C GLN A 555 -38.60 22.10 -2.75
N ILE A 556 -38.59 23.01 -1.76
CA ILE A 556 -37.41 23.36 -0.96
C ILE A 556 -37.74 23.06 0.51
N ASP A 557 -37.60 21.79 0.86
CA ASP A 557 -37.88 21.24 2.18
C ASP A 557 -36.68 21.32 3.11
N VAL A 558 -35.47 21.40 2.57
CA VAL A 558 -34.22 21.48 3.35
C VAL A 558 -33.48 22.77 3.03
N VAL A 559 -33.16 23.54 4.06
CA VAL A 559 -32.29 24.72 4.01
C VAL A 559 -31.21 24.50 5.06
N THR A 560 -30.06 24.00 4.62
CA THR A 560 -28.99 23.47 5.48
C THR A 560 -27.75 24.36 5.44
N THR A 561 -27.12 24.59 6.59
CA THR A 561 -26.06 25.62 6.75
C THR A 561 -25.30 25.44 8.08
N GLY A 562 -24.46 26.38 8.50
CA GLY A 562 -24.00 26.49 9.88
C GLY A 562 -22.87 25.54 10.26
N GLY A 563 -21.77 26.10 10.77
CA GLY A 563 -20.69 25.34 11.41
C GLY A 563 -20.71 25.52 12.93
N THR A 564 -19.68 25.00 13.60
CA THR A 564 -19.55 25.08 15.06
C THR A 564 -19.59 26.52 15.59
N GLY A 565 -19.02 27.47 14.84
CA GLY A 565 -18.90 28.87 15.28
C GLY A 565 -20.12 29.74 15.03
N THR A 566 -21.07 29.25 14.22
CA THR A 566 -22.21 30.05 13.70
C THR A 566 -23.56 29.37 13.87
N ALA A 567 -23.62 28.07 14.15
CA ALA A 567 -24.88 27.32 14.26
C ALA A 567 -25.89 27.99 15.20
N GLU A 568 -25.42 28.60 16.30
CA GLU A 568 -26.25 29.37 17.23
C GLU A 568 -26.97 30.58 16.62
N PHE A 569 -26.38 31.19 15.59
CA PHE A 569 -26.97 32.32 14.88
C PHE A 569 -27.86 31.82 13.74
N CYS A 570 -27.43 30.79 13.01
CA CYS A 570 -28.19 30.20 11.90
C CYS A 570 -29.60 29.76 12.34
N ILE A 571 -29.73 29.12 13.50
CA ILE A 571 -31.03 28.66 14.03
C ILE A 571 -32.00 29.80 14.34
N SER A 572 -31.51 31.04 14.48
CA SER A 572 -32.36 32.20 14.76
C SER A 572 -33.01 32.79 13.51
N VAL A 573 -32.59 32.36 12.31
CA VAL A 573 -33.06 32.90 11.04
C VAL A 573 -34.24 32.07 10.51
N PRO A 574 -35.44 32.67 10.36
CA PRO A 574 -36.59 31.98 9.80
C PRO A 574 -36.31 31.43 8.41
N GLY A 575 -36.61 30.15 8.20
CA GLY A 575 -36.41 29.45 6.93
C GLY A 575 -35.20 28.52 6.92
N VAL A 576 -34.22 28.70 7.82
CA VAL A 576 -33.19 27.69 8.09
C VAL A 576 -33.82 26.55 8.91
N ASN A 577 -33.59 25.30 8.49
CA ASN A 577 -34.19 24.15 9.15
C ASN A 577 -33.25 22.95 9.35
N GLU A 578 -31.99 23.08 8.96
CA GLU A 578 -30.93 22.14 9.30
C GLU A 578 -29.59 22.87 9.52
N VAL A 579 -28.80 22.45 10.51
CA VAL A 579 -27.43 22.97 10.75
C VAL A 579 -26.37 21.87 10.79
N GLN A 580 -25.13 22.20 10.43
CA GLN A 580 -24.05 21.23 10.19
C GLN A 580 -22.80 21.37 11.11
N PRO A 581 -22.93 21.61 12.43
CA PRO A 581 -21.76 21.74 13.31
C PRO A 581 -20.98 20.42 13.41
N GLY A 582 -19.64 20.47 13.39
CA GLY A 582 -18.78 19.27 13.45
C GLY A 582 -17.79 19.35 14.61
N SER A 583 -16.87 20.31 14.55
CA SER A 583 -15.75 20.46 15.49
C SER A 583 -16.14 20.65 16.96
N PHE A 584 -17.40 21.03 17.26
CA PHE A 584 -17.90 21.23 18.64
C PHE A 584 -17.69 20.01 19.55
N ILE A 585 -17.66 18.80 18.99
CA ILE A 585 -17.48 17.56 19.74
C ILE A 585 -16.12 17.50 20.42
N PHE A 586 -15.08 18.05 19.79
CA PHE A 586 -13.67 17.92 20.19
C PHE A 586 -12.98 19.23 20.53
N MET A 587 -13.26 20.28 19.75
CA MET A 587 -12.64 21.61 19.81
C MET A 587 -11.12 21.61 19.57
N ASP A 588 -10.59 22.77 19.23
CA ASP A 588 -9.17 23.02 19.00
C ASP A 588 -8.79 24.42 19.51
N THR A 589 -7.54 24.84 19.34
CA THR A 589 -7.10 26.17 19.80
C THR A 589 -7.73 27.29 18.98
N ASP A 590 -7.92 27.09 17.67
CA ASP A 590 -8.50 28.08 16.76
C ASP A 590 -9.97 28.37 17.10
N TYR A 591 -10.80 27.33 17.24
CA TYR A 591 -12.18 27.51 17.70
C TYR A 591 -12.25 28.09 19.11
N ARG A 592 -11.37 27.67 20.04
CA ARG A 592 -11.35 28.26 21.39
C ARG A 592 -11.03 29.76 21.34
N ALA A 593 -10.12 30.19 20.47
CA ALA A 593 -9.81 31.61 20.27
C ALA A 593 -11.01 32.37 19.68
N ALA A 594 -11.76 31.76 18.78
CA ALA A 594 -12.90 32.39 18.11
C ALA A 594 -14.18 32.44 18.97
N ILE A 595 -14.55 31.35 19.64
CA ILE A 595 -15.84 31.19 20.34
C ILE A 595 -15.72 30.96 21.84
N GLY A 596 -14.51 31.11 22.39
CA GLY A 596 -14.22 30.96 23.80
C GLY A 596 -14.33 29.53 24.30
N THR A 597 -14.63 29.37 25.58
CA THR A 597 -14.74 28.08 26.28
C THR A 597 -16.17 27.53 26.30
N THR A 598 -16.99 27.92 25.30
CA THR A 598 -18.36 27.43 25.18
C THR A 598 -18.41 25.92 25.12
N TYR A 599 -17.50 25.30 24.36
CA TYR A 599 -17.25 23.87 24.36
C TYR A 599 -15.83 23.61 24.89
N SER A 600 -15.63 22.48 25.54
CA SER A 600 -14.34 22.09 26.11
C SER A 600 -13.47 21.38 25.07
N ASN A 601 -12.15 21.52 25.17
CA ASN A 601 -11.21 20.70 24.40
C ASN A 601 -11.21 19.28 24.97
N SER A 602 -11.98 18.40 24.34
CA SER A 602 -12.12 17.01 24.76
C SER A 602 -11.14 16.07 24.05
N LEU A 603 -10.51 16.51 22.94
CA LEU A 603 -9.49 15.73 22.24
C LEU A 603 -8.12 16.41 22.34
N THR A 604 -7.12 15.63 22.70
CA THR A 604 -5.71 16.05 22.76
C THR A 604 -4.80 14.98 22.19
N ILE A 605 -3.57 15.36 21.85
CA ILE A 605 -2.49 14.45 21.50
C ILE A 605 -1.59 14.29 22.72
N LEU A 606 -1.54 13.08 23.25
CA LEU A 606 -0.65 12.70 24.33
C LEU A 606 0.76 12.52 23.78
N SER A 607 1.73 13.19 24.37
CA SER A 607 3.13 13.24 23.93
C SER A 607 4.08 13.06 25.10
N THR A 608 5.26 12.50 24.85
CA THR A 608 6.30 12.27 25.85
C THR A 608 7.47 13.22 25.65
N VAL A 609 8.01 13.75 26.76
CA VAL A 609 9.25 14.53 26.76
C VAL A 609 10.44 13.62 26.46
N LEU A 610 11.07 13.82 25.31
CA LEU A 610 12.20 13.02 24.83
C LEU A 610 13.55 13.55 25.32
N SER A 611 13.71 14.87 25.40
CA SER A 611 15.01 15.48 25.67
C SER A 611 14.87 16.86 26.31
N THR A 612 15.81 17.20 27.18
CA THR A 612 16.01 18.57 27.69
C THR A 612 17.14 19.24 26.90
N GLN A 613 16.83 20.24 26.07
CA GLN A 613 17.81 20.90 25.17
C GLN A 613 18.37 22.21 25.76
N GLY A 614 17.93 22.60 26.96
CA GLY A 614 18.41 23.76 27.70
C GLY A 614 17.66 23.92 29.02
N PRO A 615 17.92 25.00 29.77
CA PRO A 615 17.28 25.23 31.07
C PRO A 615 15.77 25.46 30.98
N ARG A 616 15.26 25.86 29.80
CA ARG A 616 13.87 26.27 29.57
C ARG A 616 13.26 25.79 28.25
N ILE A 617 13.84 24.75 27.68
CA ILE A 617 13.35 24.15 26.43
C ILE A 617 13.49 22.63 26.51
N ILE A 618 12.41 21.95 26.18
CA ILE A 618 12.35 20.50 26.04
C ILE A 618 11.85 20.13 24.65
N THR A 619 12.20 18.92 24.21
CA THR A 619 11.70 18.31 22.99
C THR A 619 10.70 17.23 23.35
N ILE A 620 9.55 17.23 22.69
CA ILE A 620 8.51 16.21 22.79
C ILE A 620 8.40 15.43 21.47
N ASP A 621 7.81 14.23 21.53
CA ASP A 621 7.65 13.33 20.37
C ASP A 621 6.47 13.65 19.45
N ALA A 622 5.72 14.74 19.71
CA ALA A 622 4.66 15.22 18.83
C ALA A 622 5.17 16.34 17.91
N GLY A 623 5.37 16.02 16.63
CA GLY A 623 5.69 16.96 15.54
C GLY A 623 4.61 17.07 14.46
N LEU A 624 5.00 17.46 13.24
CA LEU A 624 4.07 17.68 12.10
C LEU A 624 3.25 16.44 11.69
N LYS A 625 3.73 15.23 11.99
CA LYS A 625 2.99 13.98 11.71
C LYS A 625 1.94 13.63 12.76
N SER A 626 1.89 14.38 13.87
CA SER A 626 0.89 14.23 14.93
C SER A 626 0.02 15.47 15.13
N LEU A 627 0.53 16.65 14.78
CA LEU A 627 -0.10 17.95 14.98
C LEU A 627 0.03 18.78 13.69
N THR A 628 -1.09 19.19 13.11
CA THR A 628 -1.07 20.11 11.96
C THR A 628 -0.85 21.55 12.40
N THR A 629 -0.48 22.41 11.44
CA THR A 629 -0.14 23.83 11.71
C THR A 629 -0.88 24.81 10.80
N ASP A 630 -1.94 24.35 10.13
CA ASP A 630 -2.68 25.13 9.15
C ASP A 630 -3.49 26.27 9.77
N SER A 631 -3.94 26.12 11.02
CA SER A 631 -4.58 27.17 11.84
C SER A 631 -3.67 27.67 12.97
N GLY A 632 -2.37 27.74 12.73
CA GLY A 632 -1.40 28.11 13.77
C GLY A 632 -0.92 26.93 14.59
N LEU A 633 -0.37 27.20 15.77
CA LEU A 633 0.33 26.19 16.57
C LEU A 633 -0.60 25.52 17.59
N ALA A 634 -0.36 24.21 17.81
CA ALA A 634 -0.93 23.49 18.93
C ALA A 634 -0.49 24.13 20.26
N GLU A 635 -1.27 23.92 21.32
CA GLU A 635 -0.96 24.44 22.66
C GLU A 635 -0.83 23.29 23.65
N CYS A 636 0.13 23.39 24.58
CA CYS A 636 0.15 22.47 25.71
C CYS A 636 -1.07 22.75 26.59
N LYS A 637 -1.83 21.70 26.93
CA LYS A 637 -3.01 21.81 27.80
C LYS A 637 -2.64 22.36 29.17
N THR A 638 -1.45 22.02 29.66
CA THR A 638 -0.87 22.60 30.87
C THR A 638 -0.38 24.03 30.57
N PRO A 639 -0.83 25.04 31.32
CA PRO A 639 -0.40 26.43 31.12
C PRO A 639 1.12 26.63 31.30
N GLY A 640 1.63 27.70 30.70
CA GLY A 640 3.01 28.16 30.90
C GLY A 640 4.02 27.71 29.84
N TYR A 641 3.66 26.76 28.97
CA TYR A 641 4.52 26.36 27.85
C TYR A 641 4.07 26.97 26.53
N LYS A 642 5.04 27.29 25.69
CA LYS A 642 4.87 27.67 24.29
C LYS A 642 5.38 26.55 23.40
N TYR A 643 4.51 26.04 22.54
CA TYR A 643 4.87 25.01 21.57
C TYR A 643 5.61 25.62 20.37
N GLY A 644 6.61 24.90 19.87
CA GLY A 644 7.31 25.18 18.63
C GLY A 644 7.48 23.92 17.78
N VAL A 645 7.53 24.08 16.46
CA VAL A 645 7.72 22.95 15.53
C VAL A 645 9.22 22.66 15.40
N LEU A 646 9.64 21.43 15.68
CA LEU A 646 11.01 20.94 15.50
C LEU A 646 11.12 19.81 14.46
N GLY A 647 10.18 19.77 13.51
CA GLY A 647 10.20 18.87 12.35
C GLY A 647 9.08 17.84 12.34
N ASP A 648 9.29 16.78 11.57
CA ASP A 648 8.28 15.75 11.31
C ASP A 648 7.76 15.06 12.58
N GLU A 649 8.68 14.65 13.48
CA GLU A 649 8.40 13.82 14.65
C GLU A 649 8.63 14.57 15.98
N HIS A 650 9.03 15.83 15.93
CA HIS A 650 9.48 16.55 17.13
C HIS A 650 8.85 17.93 17.25
N GLY A 651 8.49 18.28 18.48
CA GLY A 651 8.08 19.63 18.88
C GLY A 651 8.92 20.14 20.05
N SER A 652 8.99 21.46 20.23
CA SER A 652 9.54 22.07 21.44
C SER A 652 8.43 22.52 22.38
N LEU A 653 8.70 22.45 23.68
CA LEU A 653 7.97 23.22 24.69
C LEU A 653 8.97 24.15 25.39
N GLU A 654 8.73 25.44 25.26
CA GLU A 654 9.56 26.52 25.83
C GLU A 654 8.79 27.25 26.92
N TRP A 655 9.47 27.73 27.96
CA TRP A 655 8.85 28.56 29.00
C TRP A 655 9.77 29.69 29.45
N GLU A 656 9.21 30.69 30.12
CA GLU A 656 9.94 31.84 30.66
C GLU A 656 10.01 31.80 32.20
N ASP A 657 11.01 32.48 32.79
CA ASP A 657 11.12 32.60 34.25
C ASP A 657 9.92 33.37 34.81
N GLY A 658 9.27 32.81 35.83
CA GLY A 658 8.07 33.39 36.44
C GLY A 658 6.75 33.03 35.74
N SER A 659 6.79 32.19 34.71
CA SER A 659 5.57 31.54 34.18
C SER A 659 5.06 30.45 35.12
N ASP A 660 3.79 30.05 34.94
CA ASP A 660 3.18 28.93 35.67
C ASP A 660 3.74 27.55 35.26
N ALA A 661 4.68 27.51 34.32
CA ALA A 661 5.32 26.28 33.87
C ALA A 661 6.13 25.62 34.99
N ARG A 662 5.99 24.31 35.12
CA ARG A 662 6.82 23.50 36.03
C ARG A 662 7.93 22.83 35.21
N PRO A 663 9.16 22.70 35.70
CA PRO A 663 10.18 21.97 34.95
C PRO A 663 9.75 20.52 34.70
N LEU A 664 9.58 20.14 33.43
CA LEU A 664 9.33 18.76 33.00
C LEU A 664 10.64 18.00 32.80
N LYS A 665 10.61 16.70 33.08
CA LYS A 665 11.74 15.78 32.93
C LYS A 665 11.53 14.87 31.72
N VAL A 666 12.62 14.30 31.21
CA VAL A 666 12.55 13.24 30.20
C VAL A 666 11.70 12.08 30.72
N GLY A 667 10.73 11.65 29.91
CA GLY A 667 9.73 10.66 30.27
C GLY A 667 8.43 11.21 30.84
N ASP A 668 8.36 12.49 31.23
CA ASP A 668 7.09 13.12 31.61
C ASP A 668 6.16 13.20 30.38
N ARG A 669 4.85 13.11 30.64
CA ARG A 669 3.81 13.14 29.60
C ARG A 669 3.09 14.48 29.60
N VAL A 670 2.75 14.96 28.41
CA VAL A 670 2.01 16.20 28.20
C VAL A 670 0.87 15.98 27.21
N GLU A 671 -0.23 16.68 27.41
CA GLU A 671 -1.33 16.72 26.46
C GLU A 671 -1.22 17.98 25.59
N MET A 672 -1.26 17.78 24.27
CA MET A 672 -1.23 18.85 23.27
C MET A 672 -2.62 19.04 22.68
N VAL A 673 -3.18 20.24 22.81
CA VAL A 673 -4.42 20.63 22.15
C VAL A 673 -4.10 21.01 20.71
N PRO A 674 -4.64 20.31 19.70
CA PRO A 674 -4.40 20.64 18.29
C PRO A 674 -4.87 22.05 17.93
N SER A 675 -4.26 22.65 16.91
CA SER A 675 -4.73 23.95 16.39
C SER A 675 -5.95 23.84 15.50
N HIS A 676 -6.07 22.75 14.75
CA HIS A 676 -7.23 22.43 13.94
C HIS A 676 -7.52 20.94 14.01
N ILE A 677 -8.76 20.60 14.37
CA ILE A 677 -9.10 19.23 14.72
C ILE A 677 -9.21 18.29 13.52
N ASP A 678 -9.86 18.71 12.42
CA ASP A 678 -10.17 17.85 11.28
C ASP A 678 -8.89 17.34 10.55
N PRO A 679 -7.90 18.20 10.27
CA PRO A 679 -6.64 17.76 9.65
C PRO A 679 -5.81 16.90 10.61
N THR A 680 -5.80 17.23 11.90
CA THR A 680 -5.08 16.46 12.92
C THR A 680 -5.64 15.04 13.04
N ILE A 681 -6.96 14.88 13.16
CA ILE A 681 -7.61 13.56 13.20
C ILE A 681 -7.24 12.71 11.99
N ASN A 682 -7.12 13.31 10.80
CA ASN A 682 -6.78 12.59 9.58
C ASN A 682 -5.34 12.03 9.57
N LEU A 683 -4.49 12.37 10.54
CA LEU A 683 -3.16 11.81 10.74
C LEU A 683 -3.16 10.52 11.58
N HIS A 684 -4.22 10.29 12.37
CA HIS A 684 -4.30 9.20 13.35
C HIS A 684 -5.27 8.11 12.90
N ASP A 685 -5.00 6.84 13.24
CA ASP A 685 -5.87 5.70 12.93
C ASP A 685 -6.89 5.40 14.03
N THR A 686 -6.60 5.79 15.29
CA THR A 686 -7.33 5.34 16.48
C THR A 686 -7.54 6.47 17.48
N TYR A 687 -8.71 6.51 18.11
CA TYR A 687 -9.00 7.28 19.31
C TYR A 687 -8.90 6.39 20.54
N PHE A 688 -8.21 6.85 21.58
CA PHE A 688 -8.26 6.24 22.91
C PHE A 688 -9.10 7.12 23.83
N ALA A 689 -10.36 6.72 24.04
CA ALA A 689 -11.30 7.48 24.84
C ALA A 689 -11.26 7.00 26.30
N TYR A 690 -11.13 7.92 27.24
CA TYR A 690 -10.85 7.61 28.63
C TYR A 690 -11.74 8.38 29.59
N ARG A 691 -11.89 7.84 30.79
CA ARG A 691 -12.37 8.56 31.99
C ARG A 691 -11.43 8.29 33.14
N LYS A 692 -11.17 9.31 33.95
CA LYS A 692 -10.36 9.19 35.18
C LYS A 692 -9.03 8.44 34.97
N GLY A 693 -8.38 8.67 33.82
CA GLY A 693 -7.11 8.04 33.45
C GLY A 693 -7.18 6.58 33.00
N VAL A 694 -8.37 6.03 32.73
CA VAL A 694 -8.55 4.65 32.24
C VAL A 694 -9.25 4.67 30.89
N ILE A 695 -8.73 3.91 29.92
CA ILE A 695 -9.34 3.77 28.60
C ILE A 695 -10.66 3.01 28.75
N GLU A 696 -11.78 3.67 28.42
CA GLU A 696 -13.10 3.03 28.43
C GLU A 696 -13.53 2.60 27.03
N GLU A 697 -13.05 3.29 25.99
CA GLU A 697 -13.41 2.98 24.61
C GLU A 697 -12.25 3.22 23.65
N ILE A 698 -12.21 2.45 22.57
CA ILE A 698 -11.23 2.58 21.48
C ILE A 698 -12.01 2.65 20.17
N TRP A 699 -11.80 3.71 19.39
CA TRP A 699 -12.53 3.93 18.14
C TRP A 699 -11.58 4.05 16.96
N ALA A 700 -11.97 3.50 15.81
CA ALA A 700 -11.23 3.71 14.58
C ALA A 700 -11.61 5.04 13.91
N VAL A 701 -10.64 5.68 13.28
CA VAL A 701 -10.84 6.75 12.28
C VAL A 701 -11.19 6.07 10.95
N ASP A 702 -12.40 5.51 10.86
CA ASP A 702 -12.86 4.65 9.73
C ASP A 702 -12.54 5.26 8.35
N SER A 703 -12.81 6.56 8.15
CA SER A 703 -12.63 7.25 6.87
C SER A 703 -11.32 8.05 6.75
N ARG A 704 -10.28 7.68 7.52
CA ARG A 704 -8.96 8.30 7.40
C ARG A 704 -8.42 8.25 5.98
N GLY A 705 -7.89 9.37 5.49
CA GLY A 705 -7.29 9.47 4.16
C GLY A 705 -8.29 9.33 3.00
N LYS A 706 -9.60 9.23 3.27
CA LYS A 706 -10.66 9.21 2.26
C LYS A 706 -10.94 10.64 1.81
N VAL A 707 -10.12 11.09 0.85
CA VAL A 707 -10.15 12.46 0.32
C VAL A 707 -10.44 12.52 -1.18
N GLN A 708 -10.60 11.37 -1.83
CA GLN A 708 -10.90 11.23 -3.26
C GLN A 708 -12.37 11.46 -3.55
#